data_AF-A0A4Y9Z3L5-F1
#
_entry.id   AF-A0A4Y9Z3L5-F1
#
_cell.length_a   1.000
_cell.length_b   1.000
_cell.length_c   1.000
_cell.angle_alpha   90.00
_cell.angle_beta   90.00
_cell.angle_gamma   90.00
#
_symmetry.space_group_name_H-M   'P 1'
#
loop_
_entity.id
_entity.type
_entity.pdbx_description
1 polymer ?
#
loop_
_entity_poly.entity_id
_entity_poly.type
_entity_poly.pdbx_seq_one_letter_code
_entity_poly.pdbx_strand_id
1 'polypeptide(L)'
;MASSALRLAAVARQTTSRSTIGATRSFSTSRLLLQEATPNVGASPVPKKPVGGIRGGVIGFLFGFSLASSFAAYRLLEEYKLASAALQASVEELQASTEKISAHVRRIEAVEKDLKALSEASASKDDLTRLRAEVKKIYDGLHIEFLDLRSFVWGMQQDVHALAKKEATTLKHEYARDFGCIPVIEFCARFFVFDVTQWNTHSLQFIFLFTTMIKGYSQPSVEAHVPSRRKFVSWKYALGPLDTRSFVPPHSVFWRPRRSSSVRRDAYITWLLTGKCPTLLPLSSHILNEINSNGAAGFQPGAVSIADIQGSAFQSPFAGQTVHNITGIVSAKGDDGFWLLGPQSSDIRESPGVRVFSTSTSVLSLISVGSNISLSGRVAEFRSASDDLFGTEIDSPSSIVVLSKASSTPAKPVMLGKDRPPPTQSFTDLDKGSDGWLSVPNNITQVEKVNATLQPTEFGLDFWESLEGALVTVPAPTALDFPNSFGEFWVRGNWTATGVNGRGGLTITIGPDDVPDANPEVIIVGSPLDGTTNPDVAVGSKLSDITGVILFQFGFYYVLPTTAPTIVSQPNFDVPPTTLTSEDDGCVLTLGDYNIDNMAPTSPTLPLVASHIATHLLTPDIVFLQEIQDNSGPTDDGTVSANVTLATLSAAIANASASGNAQSKADSTEYAFLDIDPVDGMDGGEPGGNIRQAYLYKADKIRLVSGEPGGSLDATQPFLDASGQVQLTLNPGRIDPNNTAWHDSRKPLVAHWQTPTGQQFFTINHHGTAKSGSSSTEGDARPPVNLGVDQRTAQVQAIANFTKSILDLDPNASILIAGDFNEYVQTRSVFAPFSSVAQLSEADVLANIPPVERYTYVFDQNCEQLDHIFVSQAVANRAGGVQVEHVHVNNWAPTLDARGSDHDPSVAKAVADVTMLYFALIETNERGSLAHHPREDQTSPLVGQTRSPYLGELHRQLLCLTTRPPSWPTSASTTPSSGRSGLTIESKADDTYWWLVVSLVRHGESVGNASPEKKHDEDTTDPLTWKGKRQAKALARKWKNTRIEAIRASPYSRAHDTALAIQKANKSKPKLELSEFLIERRTGFVAMELFEHGDFEAASLERNGLGSFPNLDRTHRPRGGGESWNDVEDRARKTFFSLLLEYAKAAADAPSELDLPADSVSYPLDDIPEGIPHVVIVSHNLFLCEFYELLFNWDNASGEHITTRADYRNTEWSRHLLRWHGRDNDLVYWNLQPPPEL
;
A
#
# COMPACT_ATOMS: atom_id res chain seq x y z
N MET A 1 -33.34 13.52 -53.65
CA MET A 1 -34.19 12.75 -54.61
C MET A 1 -33.32 12.30 -55.77
N ALA A 2 -33.51 11.08 -56.29
CA ALA A 2 -33.17 10.58 -57.66
C ALA A 2 -31.79 10.92 -58.31
N SER A 3 -31.08 10.06 -59.04
CA SER A 3 -31.12 8.61 -59.38
C SER A 3 -29.71 8.26 -59.94
N SER A 4 -29.15 7.04 -59.92
CA SER A 4 -29.57 5.76 -60.54
C SER A 4 -29.85 5.84 -62.05
N ALA A 5 -29.50 4.86 -62.91
CA ALA A 5 -28.57 3.72 -62.84
C ALA A 5 -28.46 3.08 -64.26
N LEU A 6 -27.45 2.24 -64.53
CA LEU A 6 -27.46 1.32 -65.68
C LEU A 6 -26.84 -0.07 -65.36
N ARG A 7 -27.70 -1.11 -65.37
CA ARG A 7 -27.70 -2.32 -66.25
C ARG A 7 -26.47 -3.29 -66.24
N LEU A 8 -26.60 -4.62 -66.39
CA LEU A 8 -27.66 -5.49 -66.96
C LEU A 8 -27.83 -6.86 -66.22
N ALA A 9 -29.08 -7.37 -66.16
CA ALA A 9 -29.61 -8.73 -66.51
C ALA A 9 -28.83 -10.06 -66.25
N ALA A 10 -29.47 -11.22 -65.96
CA ALA A 10 -30.88 -11.57 -65.61
C ALA A 10 -31.08 -13.08 -65.21
N VAL A 11 -32.30 -13.43 -64.73
CA VAL A 11 -32.93 -14.80 -64.57
C VAL A 11 -32.32 -15.69 -63.44
N ALA A 12 -32.97 -16.11 -62.32
CA ALA A 12 -34.33 -16.61 -61.95
C ALA A 12 -34.53 -18.15 -62.17
N ARG A 13 -35.19 -18.99 -61.34
CA ARG A 13 -36.28 -18.86 -60.33
C ARG A 13 -36.24 -19.96 -59.19
N GLN A 14 -36.84 -19.64 -58.02
CA GLN A 14 -37.87 -20.36 -57.20
C GLN A 14 -38.13 -21.90 -57.38
N THR A 15 -38.60 -22.74 -56.42
CA THR A 15 -39.04 -22.62 -54.98
C THR A 15 -39.30 -23.99 -54.32
N THR A 16 -39.18 -24.10 -52.97
CA THR A 16 -39.89 -25.00 -51.99
C THR A 16 -40.05 -26.52 -52.27
N SER A 17 -39.80 -27.44 -51.31
CA SER A 17 -40.64 -27.64 -50.10
C SER A 17 -40.03 -28.67 -49.09
N ARG A 18 -40.73 -28.96 -47.98
CA ARG A 18 -40.30 -29.86 -46.86
C ARG A 18 -40.54 -31.35 -47.16
N SER A 19 -39.75 -32.27 -46.56
CA SER A 19 -40.24 -33.22 -45.53
C SER A 19 -39.26 -34.32 -45.05
N THR A 20 -39.20 -34.50 -43.73
CA THR A 20 -39.12 -35.75 -42.91
C THR A 20 -38.08 -36.87 -43.11
N ILE A 21 -37.62 -37.37 -41.94
CA ILE A 21 -37.11 -38.72 -41.62
C ILE A 21 -35.69 -39.05 -42.14
N GLY A 22 -34.87 -39.63 -41.25
CA GLY A 22 -33.51 -40.08 -41.54
C GLY A 22 -33.31 -41.58 -41.31
N ALA A 23 -32.15 -42.09 -41.70
CA ALA A 23 -31.70 -43.44 -41.36
C ALA A 23 -30.17 -43.52 -41.24
N THR A 24 -29.75 -44.30 -40.24
CA THR A 24 -28.38 -44.74 -39.95
C THR A 24 -27.56 -45.23 -41.14
N ARG A 25 -26.23 -45.10 -41.07
CA ARG A 25 -25.30 -46.07 -41.67
C ARG A 25 -24.25 -46.51 -40.65
N SER A 26 -23.99 -47.82 -40.61
CA SER A 26 -22.97 -48.46 -39.77
C SER A 26 -22.22 -49.50 -40.59
N PHE A 27 -20.91 -49.61 -40.37
CA PHE A 27 -20.03 -50.68 -40.84
C PHE A 27 -18.93 -50.87 -39.77
N SER A 28 -18.31 -52.02 -39.55
CA SER A 28 -18.71 -53.42 -39.79
C SER A 28 -17.70 -54.33 -39.08
N THR A 29 -18.13 -55.44 -38.47
CA THR A 29 -17.23 -56.53 -38.04
C THR A 29 -17.88 -57.91 -38.25
N SER A 30 -17.06 -58.90 -38.61
CA SER A 30 -17.51 -60.26 -38.99
C SER A 30 -17.04 -61.31 -37.98
N ARG A 31 -17.83 -62.38 -37.81
CA ARG A 31 -17.56 -63.51 -36.89
C ARG A 31 -16.78 -64.66 -37.57
N LEU A 32 -16.14 -65.51 -36.74
CA LEU A 32 -16.45 -66.94 -36.46
C LEU A 32 -15.23 -67.54 -35.71
N LEU A 33 -15.31 -68.20 -34.54
CA LEU A 33 -16.05 -69.40 -34.09
C LEU A 33 -15.67 -70.73 -34.76
N LEU A 34 -14.99 -71.60 -33.99
CA LEU A 34 -15.14 -73.07 -34.02
C LEU A 34 -14.65 -73.68 -32.68
N GLN A 35 -14.86 -74.98 -32.46
CA GLN A 35 -15.27 -75.51 -31.15
C GLN A 35 -14.63 -76.88 -30.78
N GLU A 36 -14.32 -77.02 -29.49
CA GLU A 36 -14.09 -78.25 -28.67
C GLU A 36 -13.26 -79.45 -29.16
N ALA A 37 -12.28 -79.84 -28.33
CA ALA A 37 -11.98 -81.24 -28.00
C ALA A 37 -11.35 -81.36 -26.59
N THR A 38 -11.60 -82.48 -25.91
CA THR A 38 -10.95 -82.95 -24.66
C THR A 38 -10.54 -84.43 -24.88
N PRO A 39 -9.80 -85.17 -23.99
CA PRO A 39 -9.45 -84.87 -22.58
C PRO A 39 -8.01 -85.27 -22.12
N ASN A 40 -7.70 -85.06 -20.82
CA ASN A 40 -6.82 -85.88 -19.94
C ASN A 40 -5.29 -86.04 -20.29
N VAL A 41 -4.30 -86.08 -19.39
CA VAL A 41 -4.14 -85.95 -17.90
C VAL A 41 -2.77 -85.28 -17.62
N GLY A 42 -2.57 -84.58 -16.50
CA GLY A 42 -1.23 -84.31 -15.95
C GLY A 42 -1.09 -82.97 -15.20
N ALA A 43 -0.51 -82.98 -13.99
CA ALA A 43 -0.51 -81.82 -13.10
C ALA A 43 0.82 -81.05 -13.02
N SER A 44 0.75 -79.71 -13.04
CA SER A 44 1.70 -78.80 -12.38
C SER A 44 1.05 -77.40 -12.25
N PRO A 45 1.25 -76.64 -11.15
CA PRO A 45 0.52 -75.37 -10.93
C PRO A 45 1.17 -74.19 -11.69
N VAL A 46 0.36 -73.52 -12.52
CA VAL A 46 0.71 -72.27 -13.21
C VAL A 46 -0.34 -71.21 -12.82
N PRO A 47 0.05 -69.98 -12.42
CA PRO A 47 -0.83 -69.06 -11.70
C PRO A 47 -1.95 -68.48 -12.58
N LYS A 48 -3.14 -68.32 -11.98
CA LYS A 48 -4.27 -67.58 -12.57
C LYS A 48 -4.67 -66.40 -11.71
N LYS A 49 -4.93 -65.27 -12.37
CA LYS A 49 -5.27 -63.98 -11.75
C LYS A 49 -6.65 -64.04 -11.06
N PRO A 50 -6.87 -63.34 -9.94
CA PRO A 50 -8.16 -63.30 -9.27
C PRO A 50 -9.21 -62.47 -10.03
N VAL A 51 -10.42 -63.01 -10.10
CA VAL A 51 -11.67 -62.26 -10.32
C VAL A 51 -12.06 -61.64 -8.97
N GLY A 52 -12.62 -60.44 -8.83
CA GLY A 52 -13.11 -59.45 -9.80
C GLY A 52 -14.17 -58.60 -9.09
N GLY A 53 -13.73 -57.54 -8.41
CA GLY A 53 -14.42 -56.91 -7.26
C GLY A 53 -15.64 -56.04 -7.55
N ILE A 54 -16.62 -56.51 -8.33
CA ILE A 54 -17.84 -55.75 -8.68
C ILE A 54 -18.86 -55.72 -7.52
N ARG A 55 -18.46 -55.17 -6.37
CA ARG A 55 -19.34 -54.74 -5.27
C ARG A 55 -18.92 -53.44 -4.57
N GLY A 56 -17.67 -52.97 -4.74
CA GLY A 56 -17.23 -51.68 -4.18
C GLY A 56 -17.68 -50.46 -4.98
N GLY A 57 -17.59 -50.54 -6.32
CA GLY A 57 -17.69 -49.36 -7.20
C GLY A 57 -18.98 -48.55 -7.08
N VAL A 58 -20.16 -49.19 -7.06
CA VAL A 58 -21.45 -48.48 -7.00
C VAL A 58 -21.67 -47.82 -5.63
N ILE A 59 -21.28 -48.48 -4.54
CA ILE A 59 -21.43 -47.94 -3.18
C ILE A 59 -20.43 -46.80 -2.95
N GLY A 60 -19.17 -46.96 -3.38
CA GLY A 60 -18.16 -45.90 -3.33
C GLY A 60 -18.52 -44.69 -4.20
N PHE A 61 -19.07 -44.92 -5.40
CA PHE A 61 -19.58 -43.85 -6.26
C PHE A 61 -20.74 -43.09 -5.62
N LEU A 62 -21.76 -43.79 -5.08
CA LEU A 62 -22.89 -43.14 -4.43
C LEU A 62 -22.47 -42.37 -3.17
N PHE A 63 -21.55 -42.94 -2.36
CA PHE A 63 -21.04 -42.26 -1.16
C PHE A 63 -20.20 -41.02 -1.51
N GLY A 64 -19.30 -41.13 -2.49
CA GLY A 64 -18.50 -40.01 -3.00
C GLY A 64 -19.36 -38.93 -3.67
N PHE A 65 -20.39 -39.33 -4.42
CA PHE A 65 -21.37 -38.40 -5.01
C PHE A 65 -22.16 -37.67 -3.93
N SER A 66 -22.69 -38.37 -2.92
CA SER A 66 -23.37 -37.72 -1.79
C SER A 66 -22.47 -36.75 -1.02
N LEU A 67 -21.20 -37.12 -0.78
CA LEU A 67 -20.22 -36.21 -0.16
C LEU A 67 -19.94 -34.97 -1.03
N ALA A 68 -19.70 -35.16 -2.33
CA ALA A 68 -19.47 -34.07 -3.28
C ALA A 68 -20.70 -33.16 -3.41
N SER A 69 -21.91 -33.71 -3.50
CA SER A 69 -23.16 -32.94 -3.51
C SER A 69 -23.43 -32.24 -2.19
N SER A 70 -23.08 -32.82 -1.04
CA SER A 70 -23.19 -32.15 0.26
C SER A 70 -22.16 -31.03 0.42
N PHE A 71 -20.93 -31.21 -0.09
CA PHE A 71 -19.92 -30.14 -0.10
C PHE A 71 -20.29 -29.02 -1.08
N ALA A 72 -20.77 -29.35 -2.29
CA ALA A 72 -21.28 -28.37 -3.24
C ALA A 72 -22.51 -27.63 -2.70
N ALA A 73 -23.45 -28.31 -2.04
CA ALA A 73 -24.58 -27.67 -1.38
C ALA A 73 -24.17 -26.81 -0.18
N TYR A 74 -23.12 -27.21 0.56
CA TYR A 74 -22.53 -26.38 1.62
C TYR A 74 -21.89 -25.11 1.04
N ARG A 75 -21.08 -25.23 -0.02
CA ARG A 75 -20.44 -24.08 -0.70
C ARG A 75 -21.47 -23.17 -1.37
N LEU A 76 -22.50 -23.71 -2.02
CA LEU A 76 -23.64 -22.92 -2.51
C LEU A 76 -24.42 -22.25 -1.38
N LEU A 77 -24.52 -22.83 -0.18
CA LEU A 77 -25.14 -22.19 0.98
C LEU A 77 -24.22 -21.12 1.61
N GLU A 78 -22.89 -21.26 1.46
CA GLU A 78 -21.88 -20.31 1.91
C GLU A 78 -21.82 -19.10 0.96
N GLU A 79 -21.75 -19.35 -0.35
CA GLU A 79 -21.92 -18.37 -1.44
C GLU A 79 -23.30 -17.68 -1.37
N TYR A 80 -24.39 -18.40 -1.11
CA TYR A 80 -25.72 -17.79 -0.92
C TYR A 80 -25.78 -16.94 0.36
N LYS A 81 -25.07 -17.28 1.43
CA LYS A 81 -24.97 -16.42 2.63
C LYS A 81 -24.13 -15.18 2.36
N LEU A 82 -23.00 -15.32 1.66
CA LEU A 82 -22.14 -14.18 1.28
C LEU A 82 -22.88 -13.25 0.32
N ALA A 83 -23.51 -13.79 -0.73
CA ALA A 83 -24.35 -13.03 -1.65
C ALA A 83 -25.59 -12.44 -0.98
N SER A 84 -26.21 -13.13 -0.02
CA SER A 84 -27.32 -12.56 0.76
C SER A 84 -26.86 -11.53 1.81
N ALA A 85 -25.63 -11.60 2.29
CA ALA A 85 -25.04 -10.58 3.16
C ALA A 85 -24.64 -9.33 2.36
N ALA A 86 -24.05 -9.51 1.17
CA ALA A 86 -23.79 -8.43 0.22
C ALA A 86 -25.09 -7.78 -0.25
N LEU A 87 -26.11 -8.58 -0.64
CA LEU A 87 -27.43 -8.07 -1.00
C LEU A 87 -28.11 -7.37 0.19
N GLN A 88 -27.92 -7.85 1.43
CA GLN A 88 -28.45 -7.17 2.61
C GLN A 88 -27.69 -5.86 2.88
N ALA A 89 -26.37 -5.81 2.71
CA ALA A 89 -25.58 -4.58 2.78
C ALA A 89 -26.05 -3.57 1.73
N SER A 90 -26.21 -3.97 0.46
CA SER A 90 -26.76 -3.10 -0.59
C SER A 90 -28.22 -2.71 -0.37
N VAL A 91 -29.00 -3.49 0.39
CA VAL A 91 -30.38 -3.11 0.80
C VAL A 91 -30.38 -2.16 2.01
N GLU A 92 -29.43 -2.30 2.94
CA GLU A 92 -29.22 -1.36 4.05
C GLU A 92 -28.64 -0.03 3.54
N GLU A 93 -27.77 -0.07 2.52
CA GLU A 93 -27.27 1.06 1.73
C GLU A 93 -28.39 1.72 0.90
N LEU A 94 -29.23 0.93 0.21
CA LEU A 94 -30.43 1.44 -0.48
C LEU A 94 -31.41 2.06 0.50
N GLN A 95 -31.54 1.51 1.73
CA GLN A 95 -32.34 2.11 2.79
C GLN A 95 -31.72 3.42 3.29
N ALA A 96 -30.39 3.48 3.52
CA ALA A 96 -29.68 4.70 3.90
C ALA A 96 -29.77 5.78 2.81
N SER A 97 -29.69 5.41 1.54
CA SER A 97 -29.93 6.29 0.38
C SER A 97 -31.39 6.77 0.34
N THR A 98 -32.36 5.87 0.59
CA THR A 98 -33.78 6.24 0.73
C THR A 98 -34.03 7.14 1.94
N GLU A 99 -33.24 7.04 3.02
CA GLU A 99 -33.29 7.94 4.17
C GLU A 99 -32.61 9.28 3.88
N LYS A 100 -31.48 9.33 3.14
CA LYS A 100 -30.89 10.56 2.59
C LYS A 100 -31.89 11.30 1.68
N ILE A 101 -32.59 10.58 0.81
CA ILE A 101 -33.69 11.12 -0.02
C ILE A 101 -34.86 11.57 0.86
N SER A 102 -35.27 10.79 1.87
CA SER A 102 -36.39 11.16 2.75
C SER A 102 -36.08 12.40 3.60
N ALA A 103 -34.82 12.60 4.01
CA ALA A 103 -34.37 13.80 4.70
C ALA A 103 -34.41 15.02 3.76
N HIS A 104 -33.97 14.86 2.51
CA HIS A 104 -34.11 15.91 1.48
C HIS A 104 -35.56 16.20 1.13
N VAL A 105 -36.42 15.19 0.97
CA VAL A 105 -37.86 15.38 0.74
C VAL A 105 -38.51 16.13 1.90
N ARG A 106 -38.18 15.85 3.17
CA ARG A 106 -38.69 16.65 4.31
C ARG A 106 -38.20 18.10 4.29
N ARG A 107 -36.96 18.36 3.83
CA ARG A 107 -36.45 19.72 3.62
C ARG A 107 -37.16 20.41 2.45
N ILE A 108 -37.44 19.69 1.36
CA ILE A 108 -38.22 20.17 0.21
C ILE A 108 -39.67 20.45 0.60
N GLU A 109 -40.34 19.59 1.37
CA GLU A 109 -41.71 19.82 1.89
C GLU A 109 -41.78 21.08 2.79
N ALA A 110 -40.74 21.36 3.57
CA ALA A 110 -40.62 22.59 4.33
C ALA A 110 -40.42 23.82 3.41
N VAL A 111 -39.53 23.72 2.42
CA VAL A 111 -39.29 24.78 1.44
C VAL A 111 -40.53 25.04 0.56
N GLU A 112 -41.26 24.02 0.11
CA GLU A 112 -42.51 24.18 -0.65
C GLU A 112 -43.59 24.86 0.19
N LYS A 113 -43.71 24.50 1.47
CA LYS A 113 -44.65 25.11 2.41
C LYS A 113 -44.35 26.61 2.61
N ASP A 114 -43.09 26.98 2.76
CA ASP A 114 -42.68 28.36 2.94
C ASP A 114 -42.70 29.15 1.62
N LEU A 115 -42.36 28.52 0.48
CA LEU A 115 -42.54 29.06 -0.88
C LEU A 115 -44.02 29.34 -1.18
N LYS A 116 -44.92 28.49 -0.70
CA LYS A 116 -46.38 28.68 -0.82
C LYS A 116 -46.88 29.83 0.06
N ALA A 117 -46.29 30.03 1.24
CA ALA A 117 -46.54 31.21 2.07
C ALA A 117 -46.00 32.50 1.42
N LEU A 118 -44.83 32.44 0.75
CA LEU A 118 -44.33 33.55 -0.08
C LEU A 118 -45.21 33.81 -1.30
N SER A 119 -45.76 32.77 -1.96
CA SER A 119 -46.61 32.91 -3.15
C SER A 119 -47.92 33.66 -2.89
N GLU A 120 -48.36 33.79 -1.64
CA GLU A 120 -49.52 34.60 -1.25
C GLU A 120 -49.14 36.08 -1.00
N ALA A 121 -47.85 36.42 -0.96
CA ALA A 121 -47.31 37.78 -0.91
C ALA A 121 -46.70 38.18 -2.27
N SER A 122 -47.24 39.22 -2.91
CA SER A 122 -46.95 39.55 -4.31
C SER A 122 -45.47 39.83 -4.63
N ALA A 123 -44.83 38.91 -5.38
CA ALA A 123 -43.50 39.09 -5.97
C ALA A 123 -43.51 39.89 -7.29
N SER A 124 -42.37 40.48 -7.64
CA SER A 124 -42.19 41.31 -8.83
C SER A 124 -41.62 40.52 -10.03
N LYS A 125 -41.42 41.22 -11.16
CA LYS A 125 -40.92 40.61 -12.40
C LYS A 125 -39.42 40.27 -12.35
N ASP A 126 -38.67 40.97 -11.52
CA ASP A 126 -37.21 40.79 -11.41
C ASP A 126 -36.89 39.58 -10.52
N ASP A 127 -37.68 39.36 -9.46
CA ASP A 127 -37.64 38.15 -8.62
C ASP A 127 -37.85 36.88 -9.46
N LEU A 128 -38.81 36.91 -10.40
CA LEU A 128 -39.11 35.82 -11.34
C LEU A 128 -37.95 35.54 -12.33
N THR A 129 -37.04 36.49 -12.51
CA THR A 129 -35.84 36.33 -13.35
C THR A 129 -34.68 35.75 -12.53
N ARG A 130 -34.49 36.21 -11.29
CA ARG A 130 -33.54 35.63 -10.33
C ARG A 130 -33.87 34.17 -10.01
N LEU A 131 -35.15 33.88 -9.70
CA LEU A 131 -35.64 32.53 -9.42
C LEU A 131 -35.35 31.55 -10.58
N ARG A 132 -35.34 32.02 -11.82
CA ARG A 132 -34.97 31.21 -12.99
C ARG A 132 -33.47 30.88 -13.06
N ALA A 133 -32.60 31.77 -12.59
CA ALA A 133 -31.17 31.50 -12.52
C ALA A 133 -30.85 30.51 -11.39
N GLU A 134 -31.52 30.65 -10.24
CA GLU A 134 -31.36 29.75 -9.09
C GLU A 134 -31.97 28.35 -9.38
N VAL A 135 -33.15 28.26 -10.00
CA VAL A 135 -33.71 27.00 -10.50
C VAL A 135 -32.82 26.38 -11.59
N LYS A 136 -32.14 27.17 -12.43
CA LYS A 136 -31.16 26.62 -13.38
C LYS A 136 -29.95 26.05 -12.65
N LYS A 137 -29.35 26.75 -11.67
CA LYS A 137 -28.26 26.20 -10.86
C LYS A 137 -28.63 24.88 -10.19
N ILE A 138 -29.83 24.81 -9.59
CA ILE A 138 -30.34 23.58 -8.97
C ILE A 138 -30.53 22.47 -10.02
N TYR A 139 -31.09 22.79 -11.20
CA TYR A 139 -31.28 21.82 -12.28
C TYR A 139 -29.95 21.33 -12.87
N ASP A 140 -28.95 22.21 -13.02
CA ASP A 140 -27.63 21.85 -13.54
C ASP A 140 -26.87 20.94 -12.54
N GLY A 141 -26.93 21.25 -11.24
CA GLY A 141 -26.35 20.39 -10.19
C GLY A 141 -27.05 19.03 -10.10
N LEU A 142 -28.40 19.02 -10.10
CA LEU A 142 -29.19 17.79 -10.15
C LEU A 142 -28.95 17.00 -11.45
N HIS A 143 -28.48 17.65 -12.53
CA HIS A 143 -28.13 16.96 -13.77
C HIS A 143 -26.82 16.18 -13.64
N ILE A 144 -25.85 16.67 -12.86
CA ILE A 144 -24.59 15.96 -12.56
C ILE A 144 -24.89 14.75 -11.68
N GLU A 145 -25.60 14.93 -10.56
CA GLU A 145 -26.05 13.79 -9.72
C GLU A 145 -26.88 12.77 -10.52
N PHE A 146 -27.70 13.23 -11.47
CA PHE A 146 -28.48 12.34 -12.36
C PHE A 146 -27.64 11.70 -13.47
N LEU A 147 -26.46 12.23 -13.81
CA LEU A 147 -25.52 11.59 -14.73
C LEU A 147 -24.72 10.50 -14.02
N ASP A 148 -24.24 10.74 -12.80
CA ASP A 148 -23.57 9.74 -11.98
C ASP A 148 -24.53 8.62 -11.57
N LEU A 149 -25.74 8.97 -11.11
CA LEU A 149 -26.80 8.00 -10.84
C LEU A 149 -27.21 7.26 -12.11
N ARG A 150 -27.17 7.89 -13.30
CA ARG A 150 -27.36 7.17 -14.57
C ARG A 150 -26.21 6.25 -14.91
N SER A 151 -24.96 6.62 -14.66
CA SER A 151 -23.79 5.76 -14.86
C SER A 151 -23.92 4.50 -13.99
N PHE A 152 -24.15 4.70 -12.70
CA PHE A 152 -24.35 3.63 -11.72
C PHE A 152 -25.57 2.74 -12.03
N VAL A 153 -26.74 3.34 -12.33
CA VAL A 153 -27.94 2.59 -12.72
C VAL A 153 -27.76 1.90 -14.07
N TRP A 154 -26.99 2.46 -15.01
CA TRP A 154 -26.70 1.82 -16.30
C TRP A 154 -25.72 0.66 -16.15
N GLY A 155 -24.72 0.75 -15.26
CA GLY A 155 -23.89 -0.37 -14.82
C GLY A 155 -24.71 -1.49 -14.19
N MET A 156 -25.56 -1.16 -13.19
CA MET A 156 -26.51 -2.12 -12.63
C MET A 156 -27.48 -2.68 -13.69
N GLN A 157 -27.87 -1.90 -14.69
CA GLN A 157 -28.75 -2.34 -15.77
C GLN A 157 -28.01 -3.25 -16.78
N GLN A 158 -26.72 -2.99 -17.04
CA GLN A 158 -25.80 -3.88 -17.76
C GLN A 158 -25.68 -5.20 -17.00
N ASP A 159 -25.41 -5.18 -15.69
CA ASP A 159 -25.29 -6.38 -14.84
C ASP A 159 -26.58 -7.19 -14.79
N VAL A 160 -27.73 -6.55 -14.56
CA VAL A 160 -29.04 -7.21 -14.57
C VAL A 160 -29.36 -7.75 -15.97
N HIS A 161 -29.01 -7.05 -17.05
CA HIS A 161 -29.10 -7.60 -18.40
C HIS A 161 -28.13 -8.75 -18.64
N ALA A 162 -26.91 -8.70 -18.10
CA ALA A 162 -25.89 -9.74 -18.23
C ALA A 162 -26.33 -11.00 -17.48
N LEU A 163 -26.81 -10.87 -16.24
CA LEU A 163 -27.40 -11.95 -15.44
C LEU A 163 -28.63 -12.55 -16.13
N ALA A 164 -29.59 -11.72 -16.56
CA ALA A 164 -30.78 -12.20 -17.28
C ALA A 164 -30.43 -12.86 -18.63
N LYS A 165 -29.39 -12.39 -19.34
CA LYS A 165 -28.86 -12.98 -20.58
C LYS A 165 -28.07 -14.26 -20.31
N LYS A 166 -27.41 -14.38 -19.16
CA LYS A 166 -26.72 -15.59 -18.67
C LYS A 166 -27.76 -16.67 -18.34
N GLU A 167 -28.77 -16.36 -17.51
CA GLU A 167 -29.90 -17.26 -17.24
C GLU A 167 -30.64 -17.66 -18.53
N ALA A 168 -31.01 -16.70 -19.38
CA ALA A 168 -31.73 -16.98 -20.62
C ALA A 168 -30.90 -17.76 -21.66
N THR A 169 -29.56 -17.77 -21.56
CA THR A 169 -28.69 -18.55 -22.45
C THR A 169 -28.44 -19.95 -21.90
N THR A 170 -28.32 -20.11 -20.58
CA THR A 170 -28.27 -21.41 -19.89
C THR A 170 -29.60 -22.16 -20.08
N LEU A 171 -30.74 -21.52 -19.79
CA LEU A 171 -32.08 -22.10 -20.00
C LEU A 171 -32.33 -22.49 -21.46
N LYS A 172 -31.78 -21.76 -22.43
CA LYS A 172 -31.89 -22.11 -23.87
C LYS A 172 -31.03 -23.29 -24.31
N HIS A 173 -29.92 -23.58 -23.62
CA HIS A 173 -29.10 -24.74 -23.94
C HIS A 173 -29.62 -26.03 -23.29
N GLU A 174 -30.24 -25.95 -22.11
CA GLU A 174 -30.66 -27.13 -21.37
C GLU A 174 -32.07 -27.65 -21.78
N TYR A 175 -32.99 -26.77 -22.20
CA TYR A 175 -34.36 -27.17 -22.61
C TYR A 175 -34.51 -27.73 -24.04
N ALA A 176 -33.41 -27.95 -24.77
CA ALA A 176 -33.44 -28.32 -26.19
C ALA A 176 -33.51 -29.84 -26.48
N ARG A 177 -33.50 -30.71 -25.46
CA ARG A 177 -33.59 -32.19 -25.60
C ARG A 177 -34.34 -32.88 -24.46
N ASP A 178 -35.68 -32.92 -24.55
CA ASP A 178 -36.45 -34.19 -24.63
C ASP A 178 -37.97 -33.95 -24.48
N PHE A 179 -38.77 -35.02 -24.68
CA PHE A 179 -40.23 -35.05 -24.74
C PHE A 179 -40.90 -34.64 -23.39
N GLY A 180 -42.10 -34.05 -23.32
CA GLY A 180 -43.03 -33.64 -24.39
C GLY A 180 -44.50 -34.02 -24.09
N CYS A 181 -45.28 -33.17 -23.40
CA CYS A 181 -46.75 -33.25 -23.27
C CYS A 181 -47.38 -31.89 -22.87
N ILE A 182 -48.72 -31.80 -22.88
CA ILE A 182 -49.56 -30.59 -23.05
C ILE A 182 -50.79 -30.65 -22.10
N PRO A 183 -51.45 -29.56 -21.63
CA PRO A 183 -51.05 -28.17 -21.35
C PRO A 183 -51.40 -27.72 -19.89
N VAL A 184 -51.07 -26.47 -19.52
CA VAL A 184 -51.88 -25.44 -18.80
C VAL A 184 -50.96 -24.22 -18.56
N ILE A 185 -51.50 -23.05 -18.17
CA ILE A 185 -50.82 -21.75 -17.98
C ILE A 185 -50.49 -21.01 -19.30
N GLU A 186 -51.53 -20.62 -20.04
CA GLU A 186 -51.47 -19.50 -21.00
C GLU A 186 -52.51 -18.43 -20.55
N PHE A 187 -52.13 -17.55 -19.62
CA PHE A 187 -53.04 -16.46 -19.19
C PHE A 187 -52.37 -15.18 -18.64
N CYS A 188 -51.13 -15.23 -18.12
CA CYS A 188 -50.52 -14.10 -17.41
C CYS A 188 -49.50 -13.27 -18.23
N ALA A 189 -49.25 -13.61 -19.50
CA ALA A 189 -48.18 -13.01 -20.32
C ALA A 189 -48.68 -11.98 -21.36
N ARG A 190 -49.78 -11.24 -21.08
CA ARG A 190 -50.34 -10.22 -21.98
C ARG A 190 -50.98 -9.01 -21.28
N PHE A 191 -50.27 -8.36 -20.36
CA PHE A 191 -50.49 -6.94 -20.01
C PHE A 191 -49.26 -6.40 -19.27
N PHE A 192 -48.38 -5.66 -19.96
CA PHE A 192 -47.60 -4.51 -19.46
C PHE A 192 -46.64 -3.99 -20.56
N VAL A 193 -47.19 -3.22 -21.49
CA VAL A 193 -46.45 -2.28 -22.35
C VAL A 193 -47.35 -1.06 -22.52
N PHE A 194 -47.25 -0.07 -21.63
CA PHE A 194 -47.80 1.28 -21.82
C PHE A 194 -47.17 2.29 -20.85
N ASP A 195 -46.52 3.29 -21.46
CA ASP A 195 -46.48 4.72 -21.12
C ASP A 195 -46.67 5.17 -19.65
N VAL A 196 -45.62 5.77 -19.07
CA VAL A 196 -45.61 6.34 -17.71
C VAL A 196 -45.79 7.87 -17.76
N THR A 197 -46.98 8.33 -18.13
CA THR A 197 -47.30 9.77 -18.22
C THR A 197 -48.59 10.19 -17.51
N GLN A 198 -49.16 9.37 -16.61
CA GLN A 198 -50.33 9.77 -15.82
C GLN A 198 -50.64 8.90 -14.58
N TRP A 199 -50.40 9.42 -13.36
CA TRP A 199 -51.45 9.76 -12.38
C TRP A 199 -50.89 10.28 -11.04
N ASN A 200 -51.70 11.06 -10.34
CA ASN A 200 -51.41 11.61 -9.02
C ASN A 200 -52.36 11.00 -7.97
N THR A 201 -51.97 11.01 -6.69
CA THR A 201 -52.84 10.79 -5.51
C THR A 201 -53.84 9.60 -5.53
N HIS A 202 -53.49 8.45 -4.94
CA HIS A 202 -54.33 7.61 -4.03
C HIS A 202 -53.71 6.20 -3.81
N SER A 203 -52.79 6.02 -2.85
CA SER A 203 -52.21 4.69 -2.51
C SER A 203 -51.68 4.56 -1.07
N LEU A 204 -52.50 4.88 -0.06
CA LEU A 204 -52.11 4.79 1.38
C LEU A 204 -52.70 3.59 2.15
N GLN A 205 -53.14 2.54 1.45
CA GLN A 205 -53.80 1.36 2.10
C GLN A 205 -53.25 -0.02 1.68
N PHE A 206 -52.27 -0.12 0.78
CA PHE A 206 -51.73 -1.41 0.31
C PHE A 206 -50.47 -1.90 1.05
N ILE A 207 -49.77 -1.02 1.77
CA ILE A 207 -48.49 -1.36 2.44
C ILE A 207 -48.69 -2.21 3.71
N PHE A 208 -49.86 -2.09 4.38
CA PHE A 208 -50.10 -2.72 5.70
C PHE A 208 -50.38 -4.23 5.69
N LEU A 209 -50.24 -4.91 4.53
CA LEU A 209 -50.60 -6.32 4.36
C LEU A 209 -49.44 -7.24 3.94
N PHE A 210 -48.25 -6.71 3.66
CA PHE A 210 -47.10 -7.52 3.25
C PHE A 210 -46.12 -7.84 4.39
N THR A 211 -46.07 -7.02 5.45
CA THR A 211 -45.14 -7.15 6.58
C THR A 211 -45.41 -8.36 7.49
N THR A 212 -46.49 -9.13 7.25
CA THR A 212 -46.99 -10.19 8.13
C THR A 212 -46.77 -11.61 7.58
N MET A 213 -45.98 -11.78 6.51
CA MET A 213 -45.69 -13.11 5.92
C MET A 213 -44.21 -13.54 5.90
N ILE A 214 -43.28 -12.79 6.50
CA ILE A 214 -41.87 -13.24 6.67
C ILE A 214 -41.46 -13.21 8.16
N LYS A 215 -42.00 -14.16 8.93
CA LYS A 215 -41.44 -14.62 10.23
C LYS A 215 -42.11 -15.93 10.68
N GLY A 216 -41.69 -17.05 10.08
CA GLY A 216 -42.20 -18.38 10.42
C GLY A 216 -41.30 -19.53 9.98
N TYR A 217 -41.08 -20.47 10.90
CA TYR A 217 -40.47 -21.80 10.73
C TYR A 217 -38.98 -21.91 10.33
N SER A 218 -38.16 -22.19 11.35
CA SER A 218 -37.15 -23.27 11.29
C SER A 218 -37.06 -24.01 12.64
N GLN A 219 -37.69 -25.18 12.71
CA GLN A 219 -37.63 -26.14 13.83
C GLN A 219 -37.88 -27.56 13.25
N PRO A 220 -36.92 -28.50 13.31
CA PRO A 220 -37.15 -29.89 12.92
C PRO A 220 -37.77 -30.70 14.07
N SER A 221 -38.61 -31.69 13.75
CA SER A 221 -39.35 -32.50 14.72
C SER A 221 -39.03 -33.99 14.62
N VAL A 222 -38.77 -34.64 15.76
CA VAL A 222 -38.95 -36.10 15.92
C VAL A 222 -39.54 -36.43 17.31
N GLU A 223 -40.80 -36.86 17.26
CA GLU A 223 -41.57 -37.74 18.16
C GLU A 223 -41.19 -37.96 19.66
N ALA A 224 -41.99 -37.30 20.52
CA ALA A 224 -42.88 -37.92 21.52
C ALA A 224 -42.36 -38.98 22.53
N HIS A 225 -42.36 -38.62 23.84
CA HIS A 225 -43.37 -39.12 24.79
C HIS A 225 -43.53 -38.24 26.05
N VAL A 226 -44.64 -38.45 26.77
CA VAL A 226 -45.18 -37.70 27.93
C VAL A 226 -45.55 -38.76 29.00
N PRO A 227 -45.54 -38.55 30.36
CA PRO A 227 -45.73 -37.28 31.10
C PRO A 227 -44.88 -36.98 32.37
N SER A 228 -44.59 -35.68 32.56
CA SER A 228 -44.84 -34.90 33.81
C SER A 228 -43.86 -34.86 35.02
N ARG A 229 -43.99 -33.74 35.75
CA ARG A 229 -43.79 -33.49 37.19
C ARG A 229 -42.38 -33.30 37.78
N ARG A 230 -42.12 -32.02 38.09
CA ARG A 230 -41.71 -31.46 39.41
C ARG A 230 -40.23 -31.52 39.84
N LYS A 231 -39.71 -30.29 40.00
CA LYS A 231 -39.02 -29.73 41.19
C LYS A 231 -37.53 -30.03 41.44
N PHE A 232 -36.81 -28.91 41.67
CA PHE A 232 -35.83 -28.65 42.74
C PHE A 232 -34.54 -29.49 42.86
N VAL A 233 -33.42 -28.76 42.72
CA VAL A 233 -32.45 -28.49 43.82
C VAL A 233 -32.06 -29.69 44.72
N SER A 234 -31.06 -30.45 44.24
CA SER A 234 -29.72 -30.57 44.85
C SER A 234 -29.41 -31.50 46.07
N TRP A 235 -28.12 -31.90 46.10
CA TRP A 235 -27.26 -32.33 47.23
C TRP A 235 -27.05 -33.83 47.63
N LYS A 236 -25.77 -34.23 47.44
CA LYS A 236 -24.85 -34.96 48.36
C LYS A 236 -24.73 -36.51 48.40
N TYR A 237 -23.50 -36.89 48.80
CA TYR A 237 -22.90 -38.21 49.11
C TYR A 237 -22.51 -39.06 47.89
N ALA A 238 -21.25 -39.40 47.57
CA ALA A 238 -19.94 -39.54 48.27
C ALA A 238 -19.64 -40.93 48.88
N LEU A 239 -18.68 -41.64 48.26
CA LEU A 239 -17.89 -42.78 48.74
C LEU A 239 -16.49 -42.73 48.06
N GLY A 240 -15.44 -43.25 48.70
CA GLY A 240 -14.05 -43.37 48.18
C GLY A 240 -13.59 -44.83 48.10
N PRO A 241 -12.35 -45.22 48.50
CA PRO A 241 -11.16 -44.42 48.87
C PRO A 241 -9.78 -45.04 48.45
N LEU A 242 -8.66 -44.47 48.95
CA LEU A 242 -7.26 -45.03 49.05
C LEU A 242 -6.44 -45.17 47.73
N ASP A 243 -5.10 -45.25 47.72
CA ASP A 243 -4.09 -45.41 48.82
C ASP A 243 -2.87 -44.43 48.70
N THR A 244 -1.71 -44.74 49.30
CA THR A 244 -0.76 -43.77 49.93
C THR A 244 0.74 -43.94 49.59
N ARG A 245 1.58 -43.01 50.13
CA ARG A 245 3.07 -42.98 50.29
C ARG A 245 3.82 -42.21 49.17
N SER A 246 4.74 -41.25 49.38
CA SER A 246 5.60 -40.78 50.51
C SER A 246 6.95 -41.49 50.69
N PHE A 247 8.08 -40.75 50.55
CA PHE A 247 9.27 -40.75 51.46
C PHE A 247 10.21 -39.54 51.16
N VAL A 248 11.25 -39.30 51.99
CA VAL A 248 11.99 -37.99 52.10
C VAL A 248 13.55 -38.18 52.27
N PRO A 249 14.40 -37.24 52.76
CA PRO A 249 15.61 -36.70 52.09
C PRO A 249 16.97 -37.28 52.58
N PRO A 250 18.14 -36.70 52.21
CA PRO A 250 18.83 -35.79 53.17
C PRO A 250 19.73 -34.64 52.62
N HIS A 251 19.76 -33.53 53.39
CA HIS A 251 20.87 -32.66 53.87
C HIS A 251 22.24 -32.44 53.12
N SER A 252 23.03 -31.37 53.34
CA SER A 252 22.85 -29.88 53.53
C SER A 252 24.12 -29.21 54.14
N VAL A 253 24.65 -28.08 53.61
CA VAL A 253 25.75 -27.28 54.22
C VAL A 253 25.59 -25.74 53.95
N PHE A 254 25.49 -24.94 55.03
CA PHE A 254 25.86 -23.50 55.29
C PHE A 254 25.86 -22.38 54.20
N TRP A 255 25.75 -21.05 54.47
CA TRP A 255 25.80 -20.21 55.72
C TRP A 255 24.70 -19.08 55.73
N ARG A 256 24.79 -18.02 56.56
CA ARG A 256 23.78 -16.94 56.86
C ARG A 256 24.38 -15.50 56.75
N PRO A 257 23.80 -14.36 57.23
CA PRO A 257 22.42 -13.95 57.68
C PRO A 257 21.82 -12.79 56.80
N ARG A 258 20.54 -12.34 56.85
CA ARG A 258 19.65 -11.75 57.92
C ARG A 258 20.14 -10.41 58.51
N ARG A 259 19.30 -9.43 58.89
CA ARG A 259 17.85 -9.31 59.27
C ARG A 259 17.41 -7.83 59.03
N SER A 260 16.15 -7.35 59.00
CA SER A 260 14.74 -7.81 58.86
C SER A 260 13.94 -6.61 58.23
N SER A 261 12.64 -6.28 58.33
CA SER A 261 11.41 -6.53 59.15
C SER A 261 10.18 -6.14 58.26
N SER A 262 8.88 -5.97 58.58
CA SER A 262 7.85 -6.18 59.65
C SER A 262 6.48 -5.66 59.06
N VAL A 263 5.22 -5.85 59.49
CA VAL A 263 4.37 -6.63 60.45
C VAL A 263 2.91 -6.09 60.18
N ARG A 264 1.74 -6.77 60.15
CA ARG A 264 1.24 -8.18 60.20
C ARG A 264 -0.31 -8.18 59.89
N ARG A 265 -0.85 -9.18 59.15
CA ARG A 265 -2.10 -9.99 59.46
C ARG A 265 -3.50 -9.31 59.53
N ASP A 266 -4.67 -9.97 59.40
CA ASP A 266 -5.10 -11.33 58.96
C ASP A 266 -6.62 -11.38 58.56
N ALA A 267 -6.98 -12.29 57.63
CA ALA A 267 -8.18 -13.14 57.45
C ALA A 267 -9.70 -12.74 57.68
N TYR A 268 -10.52 -13.03 56.64
CA TYR A 268 -11.86 -13.69 56.56
C TYR A 268 -13.08 -13.40 57.51
N ILE A 269 -14.28 -13.24 56.90
CA ILE A 269 -15.56 -13.97 57.21
C ILE A 269 -16.67 -13.67 56.13
N THR A 270 -17.77 -14.44 56.07
CA THR A 270 -18.70 -14.53 54.91
C THR A 270 -20.21 -14.53 55.27
N TRP A 271 -21.04 -13.94 54.40
CA TRP A 271 -22.48 -14.24 54.09
C TRP A 271 -23.55 -14.38 55.22
N LEU A 272 -24.66 -13.61 55.13
CA LEU A 272 -25.98 -14.14 54.67
C LEU A 272 -27.10 -13.08 54.52
N LEU A 273 -28.24 -13.52 53.95
CA LEU A 273 -29.43 -12.73 53.58
C LEU A 273 -30.61 -12.91 54.55
N THR A 274 -31.27 -11.81 54.92
CA THR A 274 -32.70 -11.75 55.30
C THR A 274 -33.28 -10.38 54.91
N GLY A 275 -34.52 -10.23 54.46
CA GLY A 275 -35.54 -11.26 54.24
C GLY A 275 -36.97 -10.77 54.42
N LYS A 276 -37.48 -9.99 53.45
CA LYS A 276 -38.87 -9.45 53.31
C LYS A 276 -39.24 -8.20 54.11
N CYS A 277 -39.95 -7.32 53.42
CA CYS A 277 -40.81 -6.26 53.95
C CYS A 277 -42.20 -6.82 54.30
N PRO A 278 -42.96 -6.18 55.22
CA PRO A 278 -44.37 -5.91 54.94
C PRO A 278 -44.73 -4.42 55.11
N THR A 279 -45.64 -3.96 54.25
CA THR A 279 -46.20 -2.60 54.24
C THR A 279 -47.22 -2.38 55.36
N LEU A 280 -47.31 -1.13 55.87
CA LEU A 280 -48.57 -0.51 56.29
C LEU A 280 -48.41 1.03 56.44
N LEU A 281 -49.25 1.77 55.73
CA LEU A 281 -49.58 3.19 55.91
C LEU A 281 -50.98 3.28 56.60
N PRO A 282 -51.54 4.44 57.02
CA PRO A 282 -51.12 5.85 56.79
C PRO A 282 -51.18 6.75 58.06
N LEU A 283 -51.22 8.08 57.86
CA LEU A 283 -51.54 9.18 58.80
C LEU A 283 -50.39 9.70 59.70
N SER A 284 -50.27 10.99 60.02
CA SER A 284 -50.70 12.22 59.30
C SER A 284 -50.03 13.47 59.93
N SER A 285 -49.69 14.47 59.10
CA SER A 285 -49.65 15.93 59.39
C SER A 285 -49.00 16.50 60.68
N HIS A 286 -48.08 17.46 60.46
CA HIS A 286 -47.42 18.37 61.43
C HIS A 286 -46.36 17.72 62.33
N ILE A 287 -45.09 18.11 62.26
CA ILE A 287 -44.58 19.50 62.34
C ILE A 287 -43.79 19.94 61.09
N LEU A 288 -43.97 21.20 60.69
CA LEU A 288 -43.10 21.95 59.77
C LEU A 288 -42.47 23.12 60.53
N ASN A 289 -41.39 23.67 60.00
CA ASN A 289 -40.59 24.79 60.52
C ASN A 289 -39.79 24.49 61.81
N GLU A 290 -38.58 23.92 61.68
CA GLU A 290 -37.35 24.44 62.35
C GLU A 290 -36.03 23.76 61.92
N ILE A 291 -35.85 23.45 60.62
CA ILE A 291 -34.51 23.18 60.05
C ILE A 291 -34.37 23.96 58.74
N ASN A 292 -33.96 25.23 58.84
CA ASN A 292 -33.59 26.02 57.66
C ASN A 292 -32.57 27.13 58.00
N SER A 293 -31.38 26.73 58.46
CA SER A 293 -30.18 27.57 58.47
C SER A 293 -28.91 26.72 58.50
N ASN A 294 -27.91 27.14 57.73
CA ASN A 294 -26.55 26.58 57.57
C ASN A 294 -26.43 25.29 56.73
N GLY A 295 -25.72 25.39 55.60
CA GLY A 295 -25.08 24.24 54.93
C GLY A 295 -25.30 24.11 53.42
N ALA A 296 -26.42 24.59 52.88
CA ALA A 296 -26.68 24.52 51.44
C ALA A 296 -25.92 25.61 50.68
N ALA A 297 -24.73 25.28 50.16
CA ALA A 297 -24.11 26.06 49.10
C ALA A 297 -24.95 25.87 47.82
N GLY A 298 -25.77 26.88 47.49
CA GLY A 298 -26.72 26.80 46.39
C GLY A 298 -26.01 26.82 45.04
N PHE A 299 -25.81 25.65 44.43
CA PHE A 299 -25.47 25.55 43.01
C PHE A 299 -26.68 26.03 42.21
N GLN A 300 -26.66 27.28 41.77
CA GLN A 300 -27.47 27.69 40.63
C GLN A 300 -26.98 26.83 39.45
N PRO A 301 -27.84 26.18 38.66
CA PRO A 301 -27.41 25.68 37.37
C PRO A 301 -26.87 26.88 36.57
N GLY A 302 -25.65 26.76 36.04
CA GLY A 302 -25.08 27.79 35.18
C GLY A 302 -26.01 28.04 33.99
N ALA A 303 -26.04 29.29 33.51
CA ALA A 303 -26.60 29.53 32.18
C ALA A 303 -25.67 28.84 31.17
N VAL A 304 -26.20 27.87 30.44
CA VAL A 304 -25.46 27.10 29.42
C VAL A 304 -24.80 28.09 28.45
N SER A 305 -23.48 28.01 28.32
CA SER A 305 -22.71 28.81 27.38
C SER A 305 -22.49 28.06 26.06
N ILE A 306 -21.90 28.73 25.08
CA ILE A 306 -21.51 28.10 23.81
C ILE A 306 -20.37 27.09 24.03
N ALA A 307 -19.42 27.40 24.93
CA ALA A 307 -18.38 26.46 25.34
C ALA A 307 -18.94 25.19 26.02
N ASP A 308 -20.00 25.31 26.83
CA ASP A 308 -20.71 24.15 27.40
C ASP A 308 -21.39 23.31 26.30
N ILE A 309 -21.87 23.93 25.22
CA ILE A 309 -22.52 23.26 24.08
C ILE A 309 -21.50 22.47 23.27
N GLN A 310 -20.37 23.07 22.87
CA GLN A 310 -19.34 22.34 22.12
C GLN A 310 -18.70 21.25 23.00
N GLY A 311 -18.39 21.56 24.26
CA GLY A 311 -17.73 20.62 25.16
C GLY A 311 -16.26 20.41 24.79
N SER A 312 -15.68 19.26 25.18
CA SER A 312 -14.23 18.98 25.02
C SER A 312 -13.94 17.63 24.35
N ALA A 313 -14.85 17.19 23.50
CA ALA A 313 -14.83 15.94 22.75
C ALA A 313 -15.62 16.13 21.43
N PHE A 314 -15.54 15.19 20.48
CA PHE A 314 -16.12 15.31 19.13
C PHE A 314 -17.67 15.37 19.06
N GLN A 315 -18.40 15.14 20.16
CA GLN A 315 -19.86 15.30 20.20
C GLN A 315 -20.29 16.13 21.40
N SER A 316 -21.31 16.96 21.19
CA SER A 316 -21.86 17.84 22.22
C SER A 316 -22.40 17.06 23.42
N PRO A 317 -22.05 17.43 24.68
CA PRO A 317 -22.76 16.94 25.86
C PRO A 317 -24.23 17.39 25.93
N PHE A 318 -24.65 18.31 25.05
CA PHE A 318 -26.02 18.76 24.87
C PHE A 318 -26.73 18.16 23.65
N ALA A 319 -26.10 17.22 22.91
CA ALA A 319 -26.67 16.56 21.73
C ALA A 319 -28.15 16.17 21.89
N GLY A 320 -29.00 16.73 21.04
CA GLY A 320 -30.45 16.50 21.01
C GLY A 320 -31.27 17.25 22.06
N GLN A 321 -30.66 17.99 22.99
CA GLN A 321 -31.35 18.73 24.05
C GLN A 321 -31.78 20.13 23.58
N THR A 322 -32.85 20.66 24.18
CA THR A 322 -33.26 22.06 23.98
C THR A 322 -32.56 22.96 24.99
N VAL A 323 -31.83 23.96 24.49
CA VAL A 323 -31.08 24.95 25.26
C VAL A 323 -31.78 26.32 25.22
N HIS A 324 -31.60 27.13 26.27
CA HIS A 324 -32.36 28.36 26.50
C HIS A 324 -31.48 29.54 26.94
N ASN A 325 -31.76 30.71 26.36
CA ASN A 325 -31.07 31.99 26.59
C ASN A 325 -29.58 31.97 26.21
N ILE A 326 -29.21 31.11 25.24
CA ILE A 326 -27.86 31.05 24.67
C ILE A 326 -27.53 32.42 24.07
N THR A 327 -26.50 33.04 24.60
CA THR A 327 -26.14 34.44 24.32
C THR A 327 -24.80 34.53 23.64
N GLY A 328 -24.73 35.27 22.53
CA GLY A 328 -23.51 35.42 21.74
C GLY A 328 -23.55 36.57 20.73
N ILE A 329 -22.37 36.98 20.28
CA ILE A 329 -22.18 37.94 19.19
C ILE A 329 -22.28 37.21 17.86
N VAL A 330 -23.14 37.69 16.96
CA VAL A 330 -23.22 37.18 15.57
C VAL A 330 -21.90 37.48 14.86
N SER A 331 -21.08 36.46 14.63
CA SER A 331 -19.74 36.59 14.04
C SER A 331 -19.77 36.60 12.52
N ALA A 332 -20.58 35.72 11.94
CA ALA A 332 -20.79 35.56 10.51
C ALA A 332 -22.24 35.13 10.22
N LYS A 333 -22.64 35.18 8.96
CA LYS A 333 -23.98 34.85 8.47
C LYS A 333 -23.91 34.43 7.01
N GLY A 334 -24.58 33.35 6.64
CA GLY A 334 -24.80 32.91 5.26
C GLY A 334 -26.29 32.88 4.91
N ASP A 335 -26.62 32.18 3.82
CA ASP A 335 -28.00 32.04 3.33
C ASP A 335 -28.81 30.97 4.09
N ASP A 336 -28.16 30.02 4.78
CA ASP A 336 -28.82 28.92 5.49
C ASP A 336 -28.61 28.93 7.02
N GLY A 337 -27.88 29.92 7.56
CA GLY A 337 -27.57 30.00 8.98
C GLY A 337 -26.72 31.22 9.37
N PHE A 338 -26.36 31.27 10.65
CA PHE A 338 -25.46 32.27 11.21
C PHE A 338 -24.66 31.70 12.37
N TRP A 339 -23.51 32.30 12.68
CA TRP A 339 -22.60 31.83 13.72
C TRP A 339 -22.63 32.76 14.92
N LEU A 340 -22.62 32.17 16.13
CA LEU A 340 -22.54 32.89 17.39
C LEU A 340 -21.20 32.64 18.07
N LEU A 341 -20.56 33.72 18.52
CA LEU A 341 -19.43 33.66 19.45
C LEU A 341 -19.88 33.97 20.87
N GLY A 342 -19.60 33.03 21.78
CA GLY A 342 -19.71 33.23 23.21
C GLY A 342 -18.47 33.90 23.81
N PRO A 343 -18.38 33.95 25.16
CA PRO A 343 -17.11 34.16 25.86
C PRO A 343 -16.09 33.09 25.47
N GLN A 344 -14.81 33.46 25.43
CA GLN A 344 -13.72 32.47 25.29
C GLN A 344 -13.67 31.58 26.54
N SER A 345 -13.54 30.26 26.36
CA SER A 345 -13.23 29.36 27.48
C SER A 345 -11.77 29.54 27.93
N SER A 346 -11.48 29.08 29.14
CA SER A 346 -10.11 28.82 29.60
C SER A 346 -9.61 27.42 29.22
N ASP A 347 -10.51 26.52 28.84
CA ASP A 347 -10.15 25.24 28.23
C ASP A 347 -9.94 25.44 26.72
N ILE A 348 -8.87 24.88 26.18
CA ILE A 348 -8.50 25.03 24.76
C ILE A 348 -9.20 24.02 23.85
N ARG A 349 -10.09 23.19 24.39
CA ARG A 349 -10.86 22.16 23.67
C ARG A 349 -12.28 22.63 23.39
N GLU A 350 -12.79 23.55 24.21
CA GLU A 350 -14.13 24.10 24.12
C GLU A 350 -14.16 25.26 23.14
N SER A 351 -14.67 25.03 21.93
CA SER A 351 -14.79 26.09 20.94
C SER A 351 -15.69 27.24 21.46
N PRO A 352 -15.29 28.51 21.25
CA PRO A 352 -16.10 29.67 21.60
C PRO A 352 -17.22 29.95 20.60
N GLY A 353 -17.30 29.20 19.49
CA GLY A 353 -18.27 29.36 18.42
C GLY A 353 -19.30 28.23 18.38
N VAL A 354 -20.43 28.48 17.73
CA VAL A 354 -21.41 27.45 17.32
C VAL A 354 -22.21 27.93 16.11
N ARG A 355 -22.57 27.00 15.22
CA ARG A 355 -23.46 27.27 14.08
C ARG A 355 -24.92 27.32 14.55
N VAL A 356 -25.72 28.23 14.00
CA VAL A 356 -27.18 28.26 14.18
C VAL A 356 -27.83 28.09 12.82
N PHE A 357 -28.41 26.91 12.58
CA PHE A 357 -29.02 26.56 11.30
C PHE A 357 -30.44 27.12 11.19
N SER A 358 -30.71 27.84 10.10
CA SER A 358 -32.03 28.37 9.77
C SER A 358 -32.07 28.95 8.36
N THR A 359 -32.67 28.23 7.42
CA THR A 359 -33.07 28.75 6.10
C THR A 359 -34.23 29.76 6.14
N SER A 360 -34.88 29.98 7.31
CA SER A 360 -36.03 30.88 7.39
C SER A 360 -35.61 32.34 7.18
N THR A 361 -36.04 32.92 6.06
CA THR A 361 -35.82 34.34 5.73
C THR A 361 -36.31 35.27 6.85
N SER A 362 -37.37 34.88 7.57
CA SER A 362 -37.90 35.66 8.69
C SER A 362 -36.90 35.75 9.85
N VAL A 363 -36.30 34.62 10.25
CA VAL A 363 -35.22 34.56 11.26
C VAL A 363 -34.00 35.32 10.76
N LEU A 364 -33.50 34.99 9.57
CA LEU A 364 -32.32 35.63 9.00
C LEU A 364 -32.48 37.15 8.83
N SER A 365 -33.69 37.66 8.60
CA SER A 365 -33.95 39.12 8.50
C SER A 365 -33.76 39.88 9.82
N LEU A 366 -33.88 39.19 10.95
CA LEU A 366 -33.64 39.76 12.30
C LEU A 366 -32.16 39.76 12.68
N ILE A 367 -31.32 38.98 11.98
CA ILE A 367 -29.93 38.74 12.31
C ILE A 367 -28.99 39.64 11.48
N SER A 368 -28.19 40.44 12.19
CA SER A 368 -27.13 41.28 11.63
C SER A 368 -25.81 41.03 12.33
N VAL A 369 -24.75 40.80 11.55
CA VAL A 369 -23.37 40.59 12.04
C VAL A 369 -22.93 41.70 13.00
N GLY A 370 -22.16 41.33 14.02
CA GLY A 370 -21.71 42.21 15.10
C GLY A 370 -22.76 42.53 16.17
N SER A 371 -24.00 42.05 16.04
CA SER A 371 -25.05 42.21 17.07
C SER A 371 -24.91 41.15 18.15
N ASN A 372 -25.20 41.50 19.41
CA ASN A 372 -25.28 40.54 20.51
C ASN A 372 -26.74 40.11 20.67
N ILE A 373 -27.00 38.80 20.64
CA ILE A 373 -28.36 38.22 20.72
C ILE A 373 -28.44 37.15 21.80
N SER A 374 -29.65 36.86 22.25
CA SER A 374 -30.02 35.67 23.04
C SER A 374 -31.04 34.86 22.25
N LEU A 375 -30.95 33.53 22.25
CA LEU A 375 -31.94 32.63 21.63
C LEU A 375 -32.20 31.36 22.46
N SER A 376 -33.17 30.56 22.03
CA SER A 376 -33.35 29.16 22.40
C SER A 376 -33.36 28.29 21.15
N GLY A 377 -32.95 27.04 21.25
CA GLY A 377 -32.92 26.11 20.11
C GLY A 377 -32.63 24.68 20.58
N ARG A 378 -32.54 23.73 19.65
CA ARG A 378 -32.11 22.35 19.94
C ARG A 378 -30.67 22.20 19.47
N VAL A 379 -29.80 21.63 20.30
CA VAL A 379 -28.46 21.22 19.86
C VAL A 379 -28.57 19.93 19.05
N ALA A 380 -27.87 19.87 17.93
CA ALA A 380 -27.90 18.76 17.00
C ALA A 380 -26.49 18.43 16.51
N GLU A 381 -26.18 17.13 16.49
CA GLU A 381 -25.08 16.59 15.69
C GLU A 381 -25.59 16.47 14.24
N PHE A 382 -24.95 17.17 13.30
CA PHE A 382 -25.29 17.13 11.88
C PHE A 382 -24.12 16.66 11.02
N ARG A 383 -24.41 15.90 9.96
CA ARG A 383 -23.43 15.54 8.92
C ARG A 383 -24.08 15.28 7.57
N SER A 384 -23.32 15.46 6.49
CA SER A 384 -23.78 15.30 5.10
C SER A 384 -23.82 13.83 4.67
N ALA A 385 -22.79 13.07 5.01
CA ALA A 385 -22.59 11.67 4.66
C ALA A 385 -22.59 10.75 5.90
N SER A 386 -22.15 9.50 5.73
CA SER A 386 -22.16 8.42 6.75
C SER A 386 -20.79 8.19 7.40
N ASP A 387 -19.79 8.78 6.77
CA ASP A 387 -18.35 8.65 6.84
C ASP A 387 -17.69 10.00 7.21
N ASP A 388 -18.46 11.10 7.06
CA ASP A 388 -18.26 12.40 7.71
C ASP A 388 -18.21 12.28 9.25
N LEU A 389 -17.42 13.14 9.90
CA LEU A 389 -17.62 13.51 11.31
C LEU A 389 -18.96 14.25 11.49
N PHE A 390 -19.45 14.34 12.72
CA PHE A 390 -20.54 15.26 13.06
C PHE A 390 -19.99 16.67 13.33
N GLY A 391 -20.78 17.69 12.96
CA GLY A 391 -20.61 19.07 13.41
C GLY A 391 -21.73 19.48 14.36
N THR A 392 -21.43 20.32 15.35
CA THR A 392 -22.38 20.75 16.38
C THR A 392 -23.10 22.03 15.94
N GLU A 393 -24.43 21.94 15.77
CA GLU A 393 -25.26 23.09 15.44
C GLU A 393 -26.48 23.27 16.36
N ILE A 394 -27.01 24.49 16.41
CA ILE A 394 -28.29 24.80 17.03
C ILE A 394 -29.37 24.87 15.95
N ASP A 395 -30.23 23.86 15.92
CA ASP A 395 -31.44 23.79 15.09
C ASP A 395 -32.65 24.48 15.75
N SER A 396 -33.69 24.72 14.95
CA SER A 396 -34.98 25.28 15.37
C SER A 396 -34.89 26.56 16.23
N PRO A 397 -34.12 27.58 15.82
CA PRO A 397 -33.90 28.78 16.63
C PRO A 397 -35.21 29.54 16.90
N SER A 398 -35.41 29.91 18.15
CA SER A 398 -36.64 30.46 18.71
C SER A 398 -36.34 31.46 19.83
N SER A 399 -37.35 32.23 20.25
CA SER A 399 -37.22 33.24 21.34
C SER A 399 -36.03 34.21 21.15
N ILE A 400 -35.75 34.58 19.90
CA ILE A 400 -34.60 35.41 19.53
C ILE A 400 -34.81 36.85 20.03
N VAL A 401 -33.87 37.36 20.82
CA VAL A 401 -33.86 38.72 21.37
C VAL A 401 -32.52 39.39 21.05
N VAL A 402 -32.55 40.52 20.34
CA VAL A 402 -31.36 41.35 20.12
C VAL A 402 -31.07 42.14 21.40
N LEU A 403 -30.02 41.76 22.12
CA LEU A 403 -29.59 42.39 23.38
C LEU A 403 -28.87 43.71 23.13
N SER A 404 -28.03 43.77 22.09
CA SER A 404 -27.47 45.02 21.57
C SER A 404 -27.35 44.97 20.06
N LYS A 405 -27.61 46.10 19.40
CA LYS A 405 -27.38 46.29 17.96
C LYS A 405 -25.89 46.10 17.62
N ALA A 406 -25.63 45.88 16.33
CA ALA A 406 -24.29 45.75 15.77
C ALA A 406 -23.29 46.77 16.34
N SER A 407 -22.21 46.26 16.94
CA SER A 407 -21.09 47.06 17.40
C SER A 407 -20.28 47.61 16.22
N SER A 408 -19.70 48.81 16.37
CA SER A 408 -18.68 49.31 15.43
C SER A 408 -17.30 48.67 15.63
N THR A 409 -17.17 47.80 16.62
CA THR A 409 -15.99 46.95 16.85
C THR A 409 -16.36 45.52 16.43
N PRO A 410 -15.71 44.93 15.41
CA PRO A 410 -15.92 43.53 15.02
C PRO A 410 -15.65 42.57 16.18
N ALA A 411 -16.19 41.35 16.09
CA ALA A 411 -15.74 40.27 16.96
C ALA A 411 -14.25 39.98 16.70
N LYS A 412 -13.46 39.75 17.76
CA LYS A 412 -12.02 39.49 17.62
C LYS A 412 -11.81 38.03 17.17
N PRO A 413 -11.21 37.78 16.00
CA PRO A 413 -10.89 36.41 15.59
C PRO A 413 -9.75 35.80 16.42
N VAL A 414 -9.64 34.49 16.33
CA VAL A 414 -8.48 33.71 16.77
C VAL A 414 -7.40 33.79 15.70
N MET A 415 -6.20 34.27 16.04
CA MET A 415 -5.10 34.32 15.07
C MET A 415 -4.42 32.95 14.97
N LEU A 416 -4.66 32.21 13.88
CA LEU A 416 -4.04 30.91 13.66
C LEU A 416 -2.52 31.05 13.45
N GLY A 417 -1.76 30.04 13.83
CA GLY A 417 -0.29 30.06 13.90
C GLY A 417 0.30 30.87 15.07
N LYS A 418 -0.49 31.74 15.73
CA LYS A 418 -0.02 32.66 16.77
C LYS A 418 -0.73 32.49 18.12
N ASP A 419 -2.04 32.64 18.11
CA ASP A 419 -2.90 32.39 19.29
C ASP A 419 -3.18 30.86 19.39
N ARG A 420 -3.22 30.17 18.24
CA ARG A 420 -3.44 28.72 18.08
C ARG A 420 -2.56 28.17 16.94
N PRO A 421 -1.40 27.54 17.19
CA PRO A 421 -0.64 26.83 16.17
C PRO A 421 -1.22 25.42 15.95
N PRO A 422 -1.44 24.97 14.69
CA PRO A 422 -1.86 23.60 14.42
C PRO A 422 -0.72 22.60 14.69
N PRO A 423 -1.04 21.36 15.07
CA PRO A 423 -0.13 20.21 14.94
C PRO A 423 0.23 19.95 13.46
N THR A 424 1.34 19.28 13.21
CA THR A 424 1.92 19.18 11.85
C THR A 424 2.21 17.74 11.41
N GLN A 425 1.58 16.71 12.00
CA GLN A 425 1.91 15.29 11.71
C GLN A 425 0.71 14.34 11.70
N SER A 426 0.12 14.06 12.86
CA SER A 426 -0.95 13.06 12.99
C SER A 426 -2.34 13.70 12.99
N PHE A 427 -3.28 13.14 12.23
CA PHE A 427 -4.68 13.59 12.27
C PHE A 427 -5.35 13.30 13.62
N THR A 428 -5.16 12.10 14.17
CA THR A 428 -5.69 11.70 15.48
C THR A 428 -4.87 10.59 16.12
N ASP A 429 -5.03 10.39 17.43
CA ASP A 429 -4.46 9.23 18.13
C ASP A 429 -4.96 7.90 17.53
N LEU A 430 -6.14 7.86 16.92
CA LEU A 430 -6.79 6.63 16.42
C LEU A 430 -6.16 6.01 15.16
N ASP A 431 -5.25 6.71 14.48
CA ASP A 431 -4.54 6.23 13.29
C ASP A 431 -3.43 5.21 13.66
N LYS A 432 -3.84 4.03 14.14
CA LYS A 432 -2.95 3.00 14.71
C LYS A 432 -2.33 2.10 13.63
N GLY A 433 -1.00 2.14 13.52
CA GLY A 433 -0.18 1.14 12.82
C GLY A 433 1.28 1.58 12.73
N SER A 434 2.07 0.98 11.83
CA SER A 434 3.39 1.54 11.48
C SER A 434 3.25 2.75 10.56
N ASP A 435 2.22 2.76 9.72
CA ASP A 435 2.09 3.69 8.60
C ASP A 435 1.05 4.78 8.91
N GLY A 436 0.72 4.98 10.20
CA GLY A 436 -0.21 5.99 10.67
C GLY A 436 -1.56 5.91 9.97
N TRP A 437 -1.97 7.02 9.36
CA TRP A 437 -3.20 7.17 8.59
C TRP A 437 -3.24 6.32 7.29
N LEU A 438 -2.10 5.83 6.81
CA LEU A 438 -2.00 4.92 5.67
C LEU A 438 -2.03 3.43 6.09
N SER A 439 -2.13 3.14 7.39
CA SER A 439 -2.08 1.76 7.90
C SER A 439 -3.28 0.92 7.46
N VAL A 440 -3.00 -0.31 7.04
CA VAL A 440 -3.99 -1.35 6.73
C VAL A 440 -4.08 -2.40 7.85
N PRO A 441 -5.26 -3.01 8.12
CA PRO A 441 -6.56 -2.69 7.52
C PRO A 441 -7.09 -1.33 7.98
N ASN A 442 -7.81 -0.65 7.10
CA ASN A 442 -8.46 0.63 7.40
C ASN A 442 -9.76 0.44 8.22
N ASN A 443 -10.35 1.52 8.72
CA ASN A 443 -11.65 1.55 9.39
C ASN A 443 -11.79 0.53 10.55
N ILE A 444 -10.72 0.34 11.33
CA ILE A 444 -10.71 -0.53 12.51
C ILE A 444 -11.41 0.13 13.72
N THR A 445 -11.48 1.47 13.71
CA THR A 445 -12.20 2.27 14.69
C THR A 445 -12.80 3.51 14.01
N GLN A 446 -13.61 4.25 14.77
CA GLN A 446 -14.29 5.46 14.32
C GLN A 446 -14.11 6.55 15.37
N VAL A 447 -13.83 7.78 14.96
CA VAL A 447 -13.67 8.96 15.83
C VAL A 447 -14.92 9.14 16.69
N GLU A 448 -16.09 9.15 16.05
CA GLU A 448 -17.41 9.37 16.66
C GLU A 448 -17.83 8.27 17.64
N LYS A 449 -17.29 7.07 17.43
CA LYS A 449 -17.57 5.87 18.23
C LYS A 449 -16.70 5.80 19.48
N VAL A 450 -15.51 6.38 19.43
CA VAL A 450 -14.64 6.55 20.60
C VAL A 450 -15.04 7.80 21.38
N ASN A 451 -15.40 8.88 20.67
CA ASN A 451 -15.71 10.21 21.20
C ASN A 451 -14.66 10.64 22.25
N ALA A 452 -13.40 10.67 21.81
CA ALA A 452 -12.26 10.98 22.66
C ALA A 452 -12.29 12.43 23.15
N THR A 453 -11.79 12.66 24.35
CA THR A 453 -11.51 14.02 24.83
C THR A 453 -10.37 14.62 24.01
N LEU A 454 -10.62 15.77 23.38
CA LEU A 454 -9.71 16.36 22.38
C LEU A 454 -8.31 16.64 22.95
N GLN A 455 -7.29 16.53 22.10
CA GLN A 455 -5.90 16.92 22.35
C GLN A 455 -5.40 17.88 21.25
N PRO A 456 -5.88 19.15 21.22
CA PRO A 456 -5.66 20.12 20.13
C PRO A 456 -4.21 20.59 19.94
N THR A 457 -3.28 20.10 20.75
CA THR A 457 -1.84 20.41 20.68
C THR A 457 -1.01 19.24 20.15
N GLU A 458 -1.64 18.09 19.89
CA GLU A 458 -1.00 16.86 19.43
C GLU A 458 -1.60 16.34 18.11
N PHE A 459 -2.90 16.57 17.86
CA PHE A 459 -3.63 16.00 16.73
C PHE A 459 -4.41 17.02 15.88
N GLY A 460 -4.40 16.81 14.55
CA GLY A 460 -5.01 17.69 13.55
C GLY A 460 -6.52 17.85 13.65
N LEU A 461 -7.26 16.75 13.72
CA LEU A 461 -8.73 16.79 13.86
C LEU A 461 -9.12 17.48 15.17
N ASP A 462 -8.50 17.06 16.27
CA ASP A 462 -8.69 17.65 17.59
C ASP A 462 -8.39 19.16 17.61
N PHE A 463 -7.48 19.65 16.76
CA PHE A 463 -7.20 21.07 16.59
C PHE A 463 -8.35 21.80 15.87
N TRP A 464 -8.78 21.31 14.71
CA TRP A 464 -9.85 21.96 13.95
C TRP A 464 -11.22 21.86 14.64
N GLU A 465 -11.51 20.73 15.29
CA GLU A 465 -12.71 20.51 16.12
C GLU A 465 -12.80 21.51 17.28
N SER A 466 -11.68 21.73 17.98
CA SER A 466 -11.62 22.73 19.06
C SER A 466 -11.81 24.20 18.60
N LEU A 467 -11.99 24.41 17.29
CA LEU A 467 -12.28 25.69 16.66
C LEU A 467 -13.62 25.69 15.90
N GLU A 468 -14.42 24.61 15.95
CA GLU A 468 -15.66 24.50 15.18
C GLU A 468 -16.62 25.68 15.44
N GLY A 469 -17.14 26.28 14.37
CA GLY A 469 -17.99 27.49 14.44
C GLY A 469 -17.29 28.77 14.91
N ALA A 470 -16.01 28.73 15.31
CA ALA A 470 -15.27 29.90 15.77
C ALA A 470 -14.84 30.80 14.61
N LEU A 471 -14.73 32.11 14.87
CA LEU A 471 -14.17 33.08 13.92
C LEU A 471 -12.64 33.08 14.03
N VAL A 472 -11.97 32.77 12.93
CA VAL A 472 -10.52 32.66 12.83
C VAL A 472 -9.94 33.62 11.80
N THR A 473 -8.63 33.87 11.88
CA THR A 473 -7.85 34.47 10.79
C THR A 473 -6.66 33.57 10.46
N VAL A 474 -6.56 33.16 9.20
CA VAL A 474 -5.38 32.52 8.59
C VAL A 474 -4.45 33.64 8.07
N PRO A 475 -3.30 33.91 8.71
CA PRO A 475 -2.42 35.00 8.29
C PRO A 475 -1.56 34.59 7.07
N ALA A 476 -1.50 35.48 6.07
CA ALA A 476 -0.74 35.35 4.82
C ALA A 476 -0.68 33.91 4.24
N PRO A 477 -1.83 33.33 3.82
CA PRO A 477 -1.87 31.94 3.37
C PRO A 477 -1.07 31.66 2.09
N THR A 478 -0.68 30.40 1.93
CA THR A 478 -0.14 29.80 0.71
C THR A 478 -1.13 28.77 0.19
N ALA A 479 -1.54 28.86 -1.08
CA ALA A 479 -2.34 27.84 -1.75
C ALA A 479 -1.51 26.56 -1.99
N LEU A 480 -2.15 25.41 -1.79
CA LEU A 480 -1.55 24.08 -1.92
C LEU A 480 -1.96 23.37 -3.21
N ASP A 481 -3.14 23.70 -3.74
CA ASP A 481 -3.73 23.13 -4.96
C ASP A 481 -4.42 24.24 -5.78
N PHE A 482 -5.00 23.87 -6.92
CA PHE A 482 -5.90 24.66 -7.74
C PHE A 482 -7.32 24.76 -7.12
N PRO A 483 -8.21 25.63 -7.63
CA PRO A 483 -9.62 25.61 -7.24
C PRO A 483 -10.37 24.39 -7.81
N ASN A 484 -11.21 23.79 -6.98
CA ASN A 484 -12.20 22.80 -7.41
C ASN A 484 -13.35 23.46 -8.22
N SER A 485 -14.30 22.66 -8.71
CA SER A 485 -15.45 23.13 -9.51
C SER A 485 -16.42 24.07 -8.77
N PHE A 486 -16.29 24.20 -7.45
CA PHE A 486 -17.04 25.14 -6.61
C PHE A 486 -16.27 26.44 -6.31
N GLY A 487 -15.00 26.54 -6.73
CA GLY A 487 -14.11 27.66 -6.44
C GLY A 487 -13.46 27.59 -5.05
N GLU A 488 -13.36 26.40 -4.49
CA GLU A 488 -12.77 26.12 -3.18
C GLU A 488 -11.36 25.53 -3.35
N PHE A 489 -10.43 25.84 -2.45
CA PHE A 489 -9.02 25.47 -2.61
C PHE A 489 -8.31 25.32 -1.25
N TRP A 490 -7.29 24.47 -1.19
CA TRP A 490 -6.53 24.19 0.02
C TRP A 490 -5.47 25.26 0.32
N VAL A 491 -5.32 25.65 1.60
CA VAL A 491 -4.26 26.55 2.06
C VAL A 491 -3.57 26.05 3.33
N ARG A 492 -2.32 26.46 3.49
CA ARG A 492 -1.66 26.57 4.81
C ARG A 492 -1.37 28.04 5.13
N GLY A 493 -1.46 28.42 6.39
CA GLY A 493 -1.10 29.77 6.84
C GLY A 493 0.41 29.97 7.03
N ASN A 494 0.78 31.17 7.46
CA ASN A 494 2.16 31.51 7.84
C ASN A 494 2.53 30.98 9.24
N TRP A 495 2.57 29.66 9.37
CA TRP A 495 2.98 28.92 10.57
C TRP A 495 4.10 27.91 10.27
N THR A 496 4.58 27.21 11.30
CA THR A 496 5.50 26.07 11.12
C THR A 496 4.74 24.93 10.48
N ALA A 497 5.32 24.32 9.45
CA ALA A 497 4.78 23.18 8.74
C ALA A 497 5.90 22.17 8.41
N THR A 498 5.57 20.89 8.35
CA THR A 498 6.39 19.82 7.73
C THR A 498 6.05 19.74 6.23
N GLY A 499 6.55 18.74 5.50
CA GLY A 499 6.24 18.53 4.06
C GLY A 499 6.65 19.61 3.05
N VAL A 500 7.00 20.84 3.49
CA VAL A 500 7.09 22.01 2.60
C VAL A 500 8.13 21.85 1.49
N ASN A 501 7.65 21.80 0.26
CA ASN A 501 8.47 21.70 -0.95
C ASN A 501 8.87 23.07 -1.54
N GLY A 502 9.76 23.05 -2.53
CA GLY A 502 10.31 24.25 -3.18
C GLY A 502 9.26 25.11 -3.90
N ARG A 503 8.14 24.52 -4.35
CA ARG A 503 6.98 25.23 -4.89
C ARG A 503 6.16 25.92 -3.80
N GLY A 504 6.15 25.35 -2.59
CA GLY A 504 5.47 25.84 -1.41
C GLY A 504 4.24 25.02 -0.98
N GLY A 505 3.92 23.95 -1.72
CA GLY A 505 2.94 22.92 -1.33
C GLY A 505 3.47 22.04 -0.18
N LEU A 506 2.70 21.02 0.20
CA LEU A 506 3.05 20.06 1.26
C LEU A 506 3.16 18.65 0.66
N THR A 507 4.36 18.08 0.63
CA THR A 507 4.60 16.73 0.11
C THR A 507 4.47 15.69 1.22
N ILE A 508 3.78 14.58 0.96
CA ILE A 508 3.67 13.46 1.91
C ILE A 508 5.07 12.88 2.17
N THR A 509 5.53 12.86 3.42
CA THR A 509 6.88 12.40 3.80
C THR A 509 6.85 11.46 5.01
N ILE A 510 7.97 10.82 5.34
CA ILE A 510 8.10 10.06 6.60
C ILE A 510 8.58 11.02 7.71
N GLY A 511 7.83 11.05 8.81
CA GLY A 511 8.09 11.85 9.99
C GLY A 511 9.32 11.39 10.80
N PRO A 512 9.74 12.20 11.80
CA PRO A 512 10.91 11.95 12.64
C PRO A 512 10.71 10.79 13.64
N ASP A 513 9.51 10.23 13.68
CA ASP A 513 9.07 9.07 14.47
C ASP A 513 8.93 7.78 13.63
N ASP A 514 9.24 7.83 12.33
CA ASP A 514 9.10 6.75 11.33
C ASP A 514 7.65 6.43 10.90
N VAL A 515 6.73 7.39 11.09
CA VAL A 515 5.33 7.34 10.63
C VAL A 515 5.13 8.30 9.44
N PRO A 516 4.34 7.94 8.40
CA PRO A 516 3.92 8.89 7.36
C PRO A 516 3.24 10.13 7.94
N ASP A 517 3.75 11.30 7.53
CA ASP A 517 3.15 12.59 7.81
C ASP A 517 1.80 12.70 7.07
N ALA A 518 0.80 13.31 7.71
CA ALA A 518 -0.54 13.50 7.15
C ALA A 518 -0.80 14.95 6.69
N ASN A 519 0.18 15.85 6.91
CA ASN A 519 0.10 17.29 6.63
C ASN A 519 -1.18 17.97 7.18
N PRO A 520 -1.57 17.77 8.47
CA PRO A 520 -2.83 18.27 9.04
C PRO A 520 -2.88 19.80 9.28
N GLU A 521 -1.78 20.54 9.10
CA GLU A 521 -1.67 21.98 9.33
C GLU A 521 -2.30 22.87 8.23
N VAL A 522 -3.39 22.38 7.65
CA VAL A 522 -4.03 22.87 6.42
C VAL A 522 -5.50 23.15 6.64
N ILE A 523 -6.12 23.92 5.75
CA ILE A 523 -7.57 24.14 5.76
C ILE A 523 -8.07 24.45 4.34
N ILE A 524 -9.25 23.95 3.98
CA ILE A 524 -9.89 24.27 2.70
C ILE A 524 -10.69 25.58 2.80
N VAL A 525 -10.54 26.43 1.80
CA VAL A 525 -11.17 27.76 1.71
C VAL A 525 -12.49 27.64 0.95
N GLY A 526 -13.60 27.70 1.66
CA GLY A 526 -14.93 27.58 1.07
C GLY A 526 -15.45 28.85 0.40
N SER A 527 -16.72 28.81 -0.02
CA SER A 527 -17.43 29.95 -0.59
C SER A 527 -17.53 31.16 0.38
N PRO A 528 -17.18 32.39 -0.06
CA PRO A 528 -17.30 33.59 0.78
C PRO A 528 -18.74 33.99 1.14
N LEU A 529 -18.96 34.27 2.42
CA LEU A 529 -20.28 34.51 3.02
C LEU A 529 -20.93 35.86 2.64
N ASP A 530 -20.20 36.80 2.07
CA ASP A 530 -20.74 38.04 1.50
C ASP A 530 -21.10 37.94 0.01
N GLY A 531 -20.91 36.76 -0.60
CA GLY A 531 -21.18 36.51 -2.02
C GLY A 531 -20.10 37.06 -2.98
N THR A 532 -18.94 37.45 -2.48
CA THR A 532 -17.74 37.65 -3.32
C THR A 532 -17.18 36.32 -3.82
N THR A 533 -16.41 36.35 -4.90
CA THR A 533 -15.84 35.15 -5.54
C THR A 533 -14.39 34.96 -5.12
N ASN A 534 -14.02 33.73 -4.78
CA ASN A 534 -12.63 33.33 -4.54
C ASN A 534 -11.75 33.56 -5.80
N PRO A 535 -10.45 33.82 -5.64
CA PRO A 535 -9.52 34.03 -6.75
C PRO A 535 -9.01 32.70 -7.32
N ASP A 536 -8.71 32.67 -8.63
CA ASP A 536 -8.06 31.52 -9.27
C ASP A 536 -6.60 31.37 -8.79
N VAL A 537 -6.32 30.30 -8.03
CA VAL A 537 -4.99 30.01 -7.45
C VAL A 537 -4.27 28.87 -8.17
N ALA A 538 -2.98 28.75 -7.90
CA ALA A 538 -2.14 27.61 -8.26
C ALA A 538 -1.22 27.27 -7.09
N VAL A 539 -0.63 26.06 -7.09
CA VAL A 539 0.30 25.61 -6.05
C VAL A 539 1.37 26.67 -5.77
N GLY A 540 1.43 27.17 -4.53
CA GLY A 540 2.39 28.18 -4.09
C GLY A 540 1.90 29.64 -4.08
N SER A 541 0.73 29.97 -4.67
CA SER A 541 0.14 31.33 -4.63
C SER A 541 0.12 31.89 -3.21
N LYS A 542 0.51 33.16 -3.02
CA LYS A 542 0.39 33.85 -1.73
C LYS A 542 -0.84 34.74 -1.71
N LEU A 543 -1.58 34.70 -0.61
CA LEU A 543 -2.88 35.34 -0.44
C LEU A 543 -2.84 36.40 0.68
N SER A 544 -3.82 37.30 0.68
CA SER A 544 -4.14 38.15 1.82
C SER A 544 -4.72 37.32 2.97
N ASP A 545 -4.59 37.81 4.21
CA ASP A 545 -5.19 37.18 5.40
C ASP A 545 -6.67 36.79 5.16
N ILE A 546 -7.00 35.51 5.33
CA ILE A 546 -8.37 35.01 5.27
C ILE A 546 -8.97 35.12 6.67
N THR A 547 -10.08 35.84 6.83
CA THR A 547 -10.89 35.82 8.06
C THR A 547 -12.23 35.18 7.76
N GLY A 548 -12.63 34.22 8.59
CA GLY A 548 -13.78 33.36 8.32
C GLY A 548 -14.19 32.53 9.53
N VAL A 549 -15.23 31.72 9.38
CA VAL A 549 -15.69 30.77 10.42
C VAL A 549 -15.34 29.34 10.04
N ILE A 550 -14.99 28.52 11.04
CA ILE A 550 -14.78 27.08 10.86
C ILE A 550 -16.12 26.36 10.71
N LEU A 551 -16.18 25.37 9.82
CA LEU A 551 -17.30 24.44 9.66
C LEU A 551 -16.78 23.09 9.17
N PHE A 552 -17.22 21.97 9.75
CA PHE A 552 -17.04 20.67 9.11
C PHE A 552 -18.14 20.44 8.06
N GLN A 553 -17.76 20.10 6.82
CA GLN A 553 -18.68 19.77 5.73
C GLN A 553 -17.96 18.93 4.66
N PHE A 554 -18.69 18.10 3.91
CA PHE A 554 -18.15 17.32 2.78
C PHE A 554 -16.86 16.52 3.12
N GLY A 555 -16.77 16.01 4.34
CA GLY A 555 -15.63 15.23 4.83
C GLY A 555 -14.45 16.04 5.38
N PHE A 556 -14.45 17.38 5.38
CA PHE A 556 -13.30 18.20 5.77
C PHE A 556 -13.67 19.41 6.65
N TYR A 557 -12.69 19.95 7.36
CA TYR A 557 -12.80 21.25 8.04
C TYR A 557 -12.54 22.40 7.06
N TYR A 558 -13.55 23.24 6.87
CA TYR A 558 -13.52 24.43 6.03
C TYR A 558 -13.32 25.70 6.85
N VAL A 559 -12.63 26.69 6.26
CA VAL A 559 -12.83 28.10 6.61
C VAL A 559 -13.75 28.74 5.58
N LEU A 560 -14.91 29.23 6.02
CA LEU A 560 -15.85 30.01 5.21
C LEU A 560 -15.49 31.50 5.33
N PRO A 561 -14.90 32.15 4.31
CA PRO A 561 -14.43 33.52 4.42
C PRO A 561 -15.59 34.50 4.64
N THR A 562 -15.40 35.55 5.44
CA THR A 562 -16.40 36.64 5.51
C THR A 562 -16.44 37.46 4.22
N THR A 563 -15.32 37.49 3.49
CA THR A 563 -15.09 38.11 2.17
C THR A 563 -13.95 37.34 1.49
N ALA A 564 -13.97 37.22 0.17
CA ALA A 564 -12.93 36.54 -0.61
C ALA A 564 -11.52 37.08 -0.34
N PRO A 565 -10.49 36.22 -0.27
CA PRO A 565 -9.09 36.67 -0.26
C PRO A 565 -8.67 37.24 -1.63
N THR A 566 -7.52 37.90 -1.64
CA THR A 566 -6.88 38.43 -2.85
C THR A 566 -5.47 37.86 -3.00
N ILE A 567 -5.03 37.63 -4.23
CA ILE A 567 -3.66 37.18 -4.52
C ILE A 567 -2.69 38.34 -4.27
N VAL A 568 -1.70 38.08 -3.43
CA VAL A 568 -0.58 38.99 -3.11
C VAL A 568 0.60 38.76 -4.05
N SER A 569 0.90 37.50 -4.40
CA SER A 569 1.92 37.15 -5.39
C SER A 569 1.72 35.73 -5.93
N GLN A 570 2.01 35.54 -7.23
CA GLN A 570 2.10 34.22 -7.86
C GLN A 570 3.55 33.70 -7.89
N PRO A 571 3.76 32.36 -7.98
CA PRO A 571 5.07 31.77 -8.24
C PRO A 571 5.51 32.00 -9.70
N ASN A 572 6.68 31.47 -10.08
CA ASN A 572 7.06 31.41 -11.50
C ASN A 572 6.34 30.24 -12.19
N PHE A 573 5.86 30.45 -13.42
CA PHE A 573 5.22 29.42 -14.24
C PHE A 573 6.16 28.84 -15.31
N ASP A 574 7.35 29.44 -15.54
CA ASP A 574 8.36 28.85 -16.43
C ASP A 574 8.99 27.62 -15.76
N VAL A 575 8.67 26.42 -16.25
CA VAL A 575 9.25 25.14 -15.83
C VAL A 575 10.52 24.87 -16.66
N PRO A 576 11.67 24.54 -16.03
CA PRO A 576 12.87 24.19 -16.79
C PRO A 576 12.73 22.80 -17.43
N PRO A 577 13.36 22.56 -18.60
CA PRO A 577 13.53 21.21 -19.12
C PRO A 577 14.51 20.41 -18.25
N THR A 578 14.44 19.07 -18.35
CA THR A 578 15.40 18.17 -17.70
C THR A 578 16.85 18.45 -18.12
N THR A 579 17.81 18.14 -17.25
CA THR A 579 19.23 18.07 -17.60
C THR A 579 19.65 16.69 -18.12
N LEU A 580 18.79 15.67 -17.99
CA LEU A 580 19.05 14.28 -18.36
C LEU A 580 18.74 14.02 -19.85
N THR A 581 19.69 14.36 -20.72
CA THR A 581 19.58 14.07 -22.16
C THR A 581 20.01 12.65 -22.53
N SER A 582 19.42 12.12 -23.60
CA SER A 582 19.96 10.97 -24.36
C SER A 582 21.42 11.21 -24.77
N GLU A 583 22.22 10.15 -24.81
CA GLU A 583 23.65 10.17 -25.17
C GLU A 583 23.97 9.11 -26.23
N ASP A 584 25.00 9.31 -27.05
CA ASP A 584 25.44 8.34 -28.08
C ASP A 584 25.90 6.98 -27.53
N ASP A 585 26.11 6.84 -26.21
CA ASP A 585 26.51 5.59 -25.58
C ASP A 585 25.40 4.53 -25.71
N GLY A 586 25.76 3.33 -26.17
CA GLY A 586 24.87 2.18 -26.31
C GLY A 586 24.65 1.40 -25.01
N CYS A 587 25.38 1.76 -23.95
CA CYS A 587 25.28 1.19 -22.61
C CYS A 587 24.58 2.12 -21.61
N VAL A 588 24.12 3.30 -22.04
CA VAL A 588 23.34 4.27 -21.23
C VAL A 588 21.99 4.52 -21.91
N LEU A 589 20.93 4.65 -21.11
CA LEU A 589 19.59 4.98 -21.58
C LEU A 589 19.00 6.11 -20.73
N THR A 590 18.31 7.05 -21.38
CA THR A 590 17.30 7.87 -20.70
C THR A 590 15.92 7.24 -20.86
N LEU A 591 15.13 7.28 -19.80
CA LEU A 591 13.73 6.86 -19.80
C LEU A 591 12.84 8.00 -19.32
N GLY A 592 11.68 8.17 -19.95
CA GLY A 592 10.59 8.98 -19.42
C GLY A 592 9.51 8.08 -18.84
N ASP A 593 8.80 8.57 -17.83
CA ASP A 593 7.58 7.96 -17.30
C ASP A 593 6.51 9.04 -17.18
N TYR A 594 5.33 8.81 -17.76
CA TYR A 594 4.31 9.84 -17.90
C TYR A 594 2.91 9.22 -18.10
N ASN A 595 2.07 9.27 -17.08
CA ASN A 595 0.61 9.15 -17.23
C ASN A 595 0.12 10.40 -17.99
N ILE A 596 -0.63 10.22 -19.09
CA ILE A 596 -1.00 11.33 -19.99
C ILE A 596 -2.51 11.55 -20.15
N ASP A 597 -3.31 11.17 -19.15
CA ASP A 597 -4.75 11.47 -18.99
C ASP A 597 -5.61 11.21 -20.25
N ASN A 598 -6.24 10.03 -20.28
CA ASN A 598 -7.30 9.65 -21.23
C ASN A 598 -6.96 10.00 -22.69
N MET A 599 -5.74 9.65 -23.11
CA MET A 599 -5.16 10.10 -24.37
C MET A 599 -5.71 9.30 -25.56
N ALA A 600 -6.50 9.98 -26.39
CA ALA A 600 -7.11 9.48 -27.63
C ALA A 600 -6.64 10.31 -28.85
N PRO A 601 -6.88 9.89 -30.10
CA PRO A 601 -6.34 10.55 -31.30
C PRO A 601 -6.79 12.01 -31.50
N THR A 602 -7.85 12.41 -30.78
CA THR A 602 -8.49 13.73 -30.84
C THR A 602 -8.43 14.50 -29.51
N SER A 603 -7.72 14.01 -28.48
CA SER A 603 -7.63 14.70 -27.18
C SER A 603 -6.98 16.08 -27.34
N PRO A 604 -7.57 17.16 -26.80
CA PRO A 604 -7.09 18.53 -27.02
C PRO A 604 -5.72 18.80 -26.39
N THR A 605 -5.35 18.00 -25.39
CA THR A 605 -4.06 17.99 -24.70
C THR A 605 -2.92 17.35 -25.50
N LEU A 606 -3.21 16.51 -26.51
CA LEU A 606 -2.21 15.75 -27.27
C LEU A 606 -1.04 16.60 -27.81
N PRO A 607 -1.26 17.80 -28.41
CA PRO A 607 -0.16 18.64 -28.89
C PRO A 607 0.70 19.23 -27.75
N LEU A 608 0.13 19.43 -26.56
CA LEU A 608 0.83 19.94 -25.38
C LEU A 608 1.67 18.84 -24.73
N VAL A 609 1.10 17.65 -24.52
CA VAL A 609 1.82 16.43 -24.07
C VAL A 609 2.98 16.10 -25.02
N ALA A 610 2.73 16.15 -26.33
CA ALA A 610 3.78 15.96 -27.34
C ALA A 610 4.90 17.02 -27.24
N SER A 611 4.54 18.27 -26.92
CA SER A 611 5.49 19.35 -26.66
C SER A 611 6.29 19.10 -25.38
N HIS A 612 5.68 18.61 -24.30
CA HIS A 612 6.38 18.22 -23.06
C HIS A 612 7.45 17.18 -23.36
N ILE A 613 7.09 16.06 -24.00
CA ILE A 613 8.02 14.97 -24.34
C ILE A 613 9.16 15.46 -25.25
N ALA A 614 8.86 16.34 -26.20
CA ALA A 614 9.86 16.87 -27.13
C ALA A 614 10.80 17.93 -26.52
N THR A 615 10.31 18.80 -25.65
CA THR A 615 11.00 20.05 -25.26
C THR A 615 11.35 20.17 -23.78
N HIS A 616 10.64 19.45 -22.90
CA HIS A 616 10.86 19.45 -21.46
C HIS A 616 11.51 18.14 -20.98
N LEU A 617 11.13 16.98 -21.54
CA LEU A 617 11.81 15.70 -21.30
C LEU A 617 13.01 15.45 -22.24
N LEU A 618 13.23 16.35 -23.23
CA LEU A 618 14.33 16.31 -24.20
C LEU A 618 14.49 14.95 -24.93
N THR A 619 13.36 14.37 -25.33
CA THR A 619 13.22 13.07 -26.02
C THR A 619 14.02 11.91 -25.40
N PRO A 620 13.49 11.24 -24.37
CA PRO A 620 14.08 10.03 -23.80
C PRO A 620 14.24 8.88 -24.81
N ASP A 621 15.10 7.91 -24.53
CA ASP A 621 15.32 6.76 -25.43
C ASP A 621 14.16 5.76 -25.42
N ILE A 622 13.47 5.68 -24.28
CA ILE A 622 12.19 4.98 -24.07
C ILE A 622 11.26 5.86 -23.23
N VAL A 623 9.96 5.85 -23.49
CA VAL A 623 8.95 6.51 -22.66
C VAL A 623 7.92 5.46 -22.27
N PHE A 624 7.74 5.27 -20.96
CA PHE A 624 6.66 4.53 -20.35
C PHE A 624 5.45 5.46 -20.34
N LEU A 625 4.35 5.04 -20.97
CA LEU A 625 3.09 5.78 -20.98
C LEU A 625 1.98 4.97 -20.34
N GLN A 626 1.13 5.66 -19.60
CA GLN A 626 -0.13 5.16 -19.06
C GLN A 626 -1.29 5.99 -19.64
N GLU A 627 -2.53 5.64 -19.31
CA GLU A 627 -3.74 6.36 -19.80
C GLU A 627 -3.85 6.50 -21.34
N ILE A 628 -3.42 5.48 -22.09
CA ILE A 628 -3.62 5.43 -23.54
C ILE A 628 -4.97 4.82 -23.88
N GLN A 629 -5.88 5.63 -24.44
CA GLN A 629 -7.19 5.20 -24.94
C GLN A 629 -7.15 4.72 -26.38
N ASP A 630 -8.10 3.86 -26.77
CA ASP A 630 -8.19 3.31 -28.11
C ASP A 630 -8.56 4.37 -29.17
N ASN A 631 -8.58 3.95 -30.44
CA ASN A 631 -8.81 4.83 -31.59
C ASN A 631 -10.16 5.60 -31.56
N SER A 632 -11.08 5.23 -30.66
CA SER A 632 -12.42 5.82 -30.48
C SER A 632 -12.50 6.81 -29.31
N GLY A 633 -11.47 6.84 -28.45
CA GLY A 633 -11.55 7.48 -27.14
C GLY A 633 -12.68 6.87 -26.29
N PRO A 634 -13.45 7.67 -25.51
CA PRO A 634 -14.51 7.16 -24.62
C PRO A 634 -15.79 6.70 -25.34
N THR A 635 -15.67 6.18 -26.57
CA THR A 635 -16.80 5.72 -27.38
C THR A 635 -16.88 4.20 -27.34
N ASP A 636 -17.73 3.66 -26.46
CA ASP A 636 -18.12 2.24 -26.38
C ASP A 636 -18.69 1.73 -27.73
N ASP A 637 -17.81 1.29 -28.64
CA ASP A 637 -18.15 0.70 -29.94
C ASP A 637 -17.51 -0.68 -30.23
N GLY A 638 -16.69 -1.18 -29.30
CA GLY A 638 -15.99 -2.47 -29.38
C GLY A 638 -14.62 -2.42 -30.07
N THR A 639 -14.10 -1.23 -30.37
CA THR A 639 -12.70 -1.01 -30.75
C THR A 639 -11.78 -1.13 -29.53
N VAL A 640 -10.63 -1.80 -29.66
CA VAL A 640 -9.66 -1.97 -28.56
C VAL A 640 -8.23 -1.51 -28.90
N SER A 641 -7.97 -1.11 -30.15
CA SER A 641 -6.60 -0.90 -30.64
C SER A 641 -6.11 0.53 -30.50
N ALA A 642 -4.83 0.69 -30.16
CA ALA A 642 -4.17 1.97 -29.90
C ALA A 642 -3.56 2.65 -31.13
N ASN A 643 -3.53 1.99 -32.29
CA ASN A 643 -2.54 2.27 -33.31
C ASN A 643 -2.66 3.65 -33.99
N VAL A 644 -3.84 4.29 -34.01
CA VAL A 644 -4.02 5.68 -34.46
C VAL A 644 -3.66 6.65 -33.35
N THR A 645 -3.99 6.35 -32.09
CA THR A 645 -3.60 7.15 -30.91
C THR A 645 -2.08 7.30 -30.85
N LEU A 646 -1.35 6.18 -30.81
CA LEU A 646 0.10 6.15 -30.66
C LEU A 646 0.82 6.70 -31.89
N ALA A 647 0.32 6.45 -33.11
CA ALA A 647 0.87 7.07 -34.32
C ALA A 647 0.65 8.59 -34.37
N THR A 648 -0.50 9.08 -33.91
CA THR A 648 -0.79 10.53 -33.82
C THR A 648 0.13 11.20 -32.80
N LEU A 649 0.31 10.58 -31.63
CA LEU A 649 1.20 11.06 -30.59
C LEU A 649 2.67 11.08 -31.04
N SER A 650 3.18 9.98 -31.61
CA SER A 650 4.56 9.92 -32.14
C SER A 650 4.79 10.98 -33.24
N ALA A 651 3.85 11.14 -34.18
CA ALA A 651 3.94 12.18 -35.20
C ALA A 651 3.90 13.60 -34.60
N ALA A 652 3.12 13.85 -33.55
CA ALA A 652 3.11 15.13 -32.86
C ALA A 652 4.46 15.43 -32.18
N ILE A 653 5.08 14.42 -31.53
CA ILE A 653 6.39 14.57 -30.87
C ILE A 653 7.51 14.79 -31.89
N ALA A 654 7.47 14.12 -33.05
CA ALA A 654 8.40 14.37 -34.16
C ALA A 654 8.30 15.82 -34.68
N ASN A 655 7.08 16.34 -34.85
CA ASN A 655 6.86 17.73 -35.26
C ASN A 655 7.30 18.75 -34.19
N ALA A 656 7.05 18.45 -32.91
CA ALA A 656 7.44 19.32 -31.79
C ALA A 656 8.98 19.36 -31.60
N SER A 657 9.67 18.22 -31.66
CA SER A 657 11.13 18.16 -31.58
C SER A 657 11.80 18.90 -32.76
N ALA A 658 11.32 18.67 -33.99
CA ALA A 658 11.81 19.34 -35.20
C ALA A 658 11.62 20.88 -35.20
N SER A 659 10.73 21.42 -34.36
CA SER A 659 10.43 22.86 -34.25
C SER A 659 10.90 23.52 -32.95
N GLY A 660 11.54 22.74 -32.05
CA GLY A 660 11.94 23.18 -30.71
C GLY A 660 13.19 24.07 -30.63
N ASN A 661 13.67 24.24 -29.40
CA ASN A 661 14.80 25.11 -29.06
C ASN A 661 16.16 24.48 -29.41
N ALA A 662 17.26 25.21 -29.22
CA ALA A 662 18.60 24.74 -29.61
C ALA A 662 19.11 23.51 -28.83
N GLN A 663 18.54 23.17 -27.68
CA GLN A 663 18.85 21.98 -26.88
C GLN A 663 17.99 20.79 -27.32
N SER A 664 16.69 21.00 -27.58
CA SER A 664 15.83 19.95 -28.14
C SER A 664 16.07 19.69 -29.64
N LYS A 665 17.00 20.42 -30.26
CA LYS A 665 17.39 20.28 -31.67
C LYS A 665 18.36 19.11 -31.93
N ALA A 666 18.05 17.96 -31.32
CA ALA A 666 18.34 16.69 -31.97
C ALA A 666 17.57 16.61 -33.31
N ASP A 667 17.92 15.66 -34.17
CA ASP A 667 17.15 15.42 -35.38
C ASP A 667 15.72 14.95 -35.04
N SER A 668 14.77 15.28 -35.91
CA SER A 668 13.31 15.00 -35.77
C SER A 668 13.06 13.59 -35.22
N THR A 669 12.66 13.50 -33.95
CA THR A 669 12.60 12.21 -33.25
C THR A 669 11.31 11.47 -33.58
N GLU A 670 11.40 10.49 -34.48
CA GLU A 670 10.31 9.57 -34.82
C GLU A 670 10.36 8.35 -33.88
N TYR A 671 9.37 8.23 -32.99
CA TYR A 671 9.28 7.10 -32.07
C TYR A 671 8.53 5.93 -32.72
N ALA A 672 9.11 4.72 -32.58
CA ALA A 672 8.32 3.49 -32.66
C ALA A 672 7.50 3.35 -31.37
N PHE A 673 6.43 2.55 -31.41
CA PHE A 673 5.58 2.31 -30.25
C PHE A 673 5.26 0.83 -30.05
N LEU A 674 4.91 0.46 -28.83
CA LEU A 674 4.62 -0.92 -28.44
C LEU A 674 3.55 -0.98 -27.35
N ASP A 675 2.50 -1.75 -27.62
CA ASP A 675 1.40 -2.04 -26.71
C ASP A 675 0.82 -3.45 -26.97
N ILE A 676 -0.20 -3.82 -26.20
CA ILE A 676 -1.00 -5.03 -26.43
C ILE A 676 -2.47 -4.63 -26.22
N ASP A 677 -3.32 -4.75 -27.23
CA ASP A 677 -4.78 -4.53 -27.13
C ASP A 677 -5.34 -5.29 -25.89
N PRO A 678 -6.18 -4.67 -25.02
CA PRO A 678 -6.86 -5.35 -23.93
C PRO A 678 -8.03 -6.20 -24.44
N VAL A 679 -8.78 -6.82 -23.53
CA VAL A 679 -10.12 -7.34 -23.87
C VAL A 679 -11.13 -6.22 -23.63
N ASP A 680 -11.99 -5.99 -24.63
CA ASP A 680 -13.06 -5.00 -24.65
C ASP A 680 -13.84 -4.93 -23.32
N GLY A 681 -13.72 -3.80 -22.62
CA GLY A 681 -14.39 -3.55 -21.33
C GLY A 681 -13.88 -4.36 -20.13
N MET A 682 -12.67 -4.95 -20.17
CA MET A 682 -12.14 -5.85 -19.13
C MET A 682 -10.82 -5.37 -18.47
N ASP A 683 -10.29 -4.22 -18.90
CA ASP A 683 -9.21 -3.46 -18.24
C ASP A 683 -9.82 -2.09 -17.87
N GLY A 684 -9.94 -1.80 -16.57
CA GLY A 684 -10.74 -0.68 -16.06
C GLY A 684 -10.16 0.73 -16.29
N GLY A 685 -10.95 1.77 -16.05
CA GLY A 685 -10.62 3.17 -16.33
C GLY A 685 -11.85 3.91 -16.85
N GLU A 686 -11.69 4.92 -17.70
CA GLU A 686 -12.83 5.53 -18.40
C GLU A 686 -13.58 4.48 -19.25
N PRO A 687 -14.90 4.28 -19.04
CA PRO A 687 -15.69 3.28 -19.76
C PRO A 687 -15.65 3.49 -21.29
N GLY A 688 -15.37 2.41 -22.02
CA GLY A 688 -15.31 2.41 -23.48
C GLY A 688 -13.97 2.84 -24.08
N GLY A 689 -13.06 3.46 -23.31
CA GLY A 689 -11.73 3.88 -23.80
C GLY A 689 -10.64 2.80 -23.80
N ASN A 690 -10.92 1.64 -23.19
CA ASN A 690 -10.07 0.44 -23.15
C ASN A 690 -8.61 0.73 -22.75
N ILE A 691 -8.41 1.51 -21.69
CA ILE A 691 -7.11 2.06 -21.30
C ILE A 691 -6.03 0.99 -21.09
N ARG A 692 -4.80 1.25 -21.57
CA ARG A 692 -3.62 0.43 -21.28
C ARG A 692 -2.35 1.26 -21.13
N GLN A 693 -1.31 0.57 -20.67
CA GLN A 693 0.07 1.00 -20.79
C GLN A 693 0.59 0.85 -22.23
N ALA A 694 1.53 1.70 -22.62
CA ALA A 694 2.30 1.58 -23.86
C ALA A 694 3.76 2.01 -23.65
N TYR A 695 4.62 1.69 -24.63
CA TYR A 695 5.94 2.31 -24.76
C TYR A 695 6.01 3.15 -26.03
N LEU A 696 6.70 4.29 -25.96
CA LEU A 696 7.37 4.89 -27.10
C LEU A 696 8.86 4.57 -27.00
N TYR A 697 9.54 4.26 -28.11
CA TYR A 697 10.98 4.00 -28.09
C TYR A 697 11.70 4.41 -29.38
N LYS A 698 12.97 4.80 -29.23
CA LYS A 698 13.88 5.10 -30.35
C LYS A 698 14.42 3.80 -30.94
N ALA A 699 13.92 3.42 -32.11
CA ALA A 699 14.22 2.13 -32.75
C ALA A 699 15.68 1.96 -33.23
N ASP A 700 16.46 3.04 -33.26
CA ASP A 700 17.90 3.05 -33.50
C ASP A 700 18.72 2.89 -32.21
N LYS A 701 18.14 3.21 -31.04
CA LYS A 701 18.77 3.07 -29.71
C LYS A 701 18.42 1.76 -29.01
N ILE A 702 17.20 1.24 -29.17
CA ILE A 702 16.77 -0.06 -28.64
C ILE A 702 15.80 -0.78 -29.60
N ARG A 703 15.79 -2.12 -29.52
CA ARG A 703 14.83 -3.00 -30.21
C ARG A 703 14.37 -4.11 -29.28
N LEU A 704 13.24 -4.76 -29.56
CA LEU A 704 12.87 -5.99 -28.87
C LEU A 704 13.86 -7.13 -29.18
N VAL A 705 14.09 -7.99 -28.19
CA VAL A 705 14.69 -9.32 -28.44
C VAL A 705 13.68 -10.19 -29.17
N SER A 706 14.13 -11.01 -30.12
CA SER A 706 13.25 -11.79 -31.01
C SER A 706 12.37 -12.78 -30.23
N GLY A 707 11.06 -12.57 -30.28
CA GLY A 707 10.04 -13.47 -29.74
C GLY A 707 8.70 -13.27 -30.45
N GLU A 708 7.71 -14.08 -30.14
CA GLU A 708 6.33 -13.88 -30.58
C GLU A 708 5.61 -12.93 -29.61
N PRO A 709 4.78 -11.98 -30.07
CA PRO A 709 4.00 -11.11 -29.18
C PRO A 709 2.86 -11.88 -28.50
N GLY A 710 2.58 -11.56 -27.23
CA GLY A 710 1.42 -12.10 -26.51
C GLY A 710 0.13 -11.32 -26.77
N GLY A 711 -1.01 -12.01 -26.74
CA GLY A 711 -2.34 -11.39 -26.73
C GLY A 711 -2.77 -10.95 -25.33
N SER A 712 -3.97 -10.35 -25.25
CA SER A 712 -4.54 -9.69 -24.06
C SER A 712 -4.58 -10.56 -22.79
N LEU A 713 -4.74 -11.88 -22.95
CA LEU A 713 -4.85 -12.85 -21.85
C LEU A 713 -3.72 -13.90 -21.85
N ASP A 714 -2.69 -13.72 -22.68
CA ASP A 714 -1.56 -14.64 -22.78
C ASP A 714 -0.46 -14.27 -21.77
N ALA A 715 -0.28 -15.11 -20.76
CA ALA A 715 0.76 -14.94 -19.75
C ALA A 715 2.16 -15.19 -20.36
N THR A 716 3.05 -14.21 -20.26
CA THR A 716 4.48 -14.45 -20.53
C THR A 716 5.19 -14.95 -19.28
N GLN A 717 6.28 -15.71 -19.47
CA GLN A 717 7.13 -16.25 -18.41
C GLN A 717 8.61 -16.15 -18.82
N PRO A 718 9.54 -15.93 -17.87
CA PRO A 718 10.97 -16.01 -18.16
C PRO A 718 11.44 -17.47 -18.25
N PHE A 719 12.38 -17.74 -19.15
CA PHE A 719 13.02 -19.05 -19.33
C PHE A 719 14.47 -18.87 -19.79
N LEU A 720 15.31 -19.91 -19.64
CA LEU A 720 16.65 -19.95 -20.22
C LEU A 720 16.62 -20.52 -21.64
N ASP A 721 17.18 -19.79 -22.59
CA ASP A 721 17.29 -20.22 -23.98
C ASP A 721 18.40 -21.26 -24.21
N ALA A 722 18.59 -21.70 -25.45
CA ALA A 722 19.62 -22.67 -25.82
C ALA A 722 21.07 -22.15 -25.69
N SER A 723 21.28 -20.85 -25.46
CA SER A 723 22.58 -20.24 -25.16
C SER A 723 22.81 -20.02 -23.65
N GLY A 724 21.78 -20.19 -22.82
CA GLY A 724 21.81 -19.91 -21.39
C GLY A 724 21.49 -18.46 -21.03
N GLN A 725 20.88 -17.68 -21.94
CA GLN A 725 20.38 -16.34 -21.66
C GLN A 725 18.91 -16.37 -21.25
N VAL A 726 18.51 -15.46 -20.36
CA VAL A 726 17.10 -15.30 -19.96
C VAL A 726 16.31 -14.67 -21.11
N GLN A 727 15.18 -15.26 -21.45
CA GLN A 727 14.25 -14.80 -22.48
C GLN A 727 12.81 -14.88 -21.98
N LEU A 728 11.90 -14.14 -22.60
CA LEU A 728 10.46 -14.22 -22.32
C LEU A 728 9.78 -15.15 -23.33
N THR A 729 8.84 -15.99 -22.89
CA THR A 729 8.08 -16.88 -23.78
C THR A 729 7.24 -16.13 -24.81
N LEU A 730 6.84 -14.90 -24.47
CA LEU A 730 6.17 -13.93 -25.34
C LEU A 730 6.81 -12.55 -25.12
N ASN A 731 7.13 -11.84 -26.20
CA ASN A 731 7.78 -10.53 -26.14
C ASN A 731 7.21 -9.55 -27.21
N PRO A 732 6.47 -8.49 -26.81
CA PRO A 732 6.03 -8.18 -25.45
C PRO A 732 5.04 -9.23 -24.90
N GLY A 733 4.74 -9.16 -23.62
CA GLY A 733 3.70 -9.97 -22.99
C GLY A 733 3.01 -9.28 -21.81
N ARG A 734 2.02 -9.96 -21.24
CA ARG A 734 1.32 -9.54 -20.02
C ARG A 734 1.80 -10.36 -18.82
N ILE A 735 1.91 -9.73 -17.65
CA ILE A 735 2.25 -10.41 -16.38
C ILE A 735 0.97 -11.02 -15.78
N ASP A 736 0.88 -12.35 -15.80
CA ASP A 736 -0.22 -13.15 -15.21
C ASP A 736 -1.63 -12.53 -15.44
N PRO A 737 -2.05 -12.26 -16.69
CA PRO A 737 -3.26 -11.48 -17.00
C PRO A 737 -4.59 -12.09 -16.54
N ASN A 738 -4.59 -13.34 -16.05
CA ASN A 738 -5.76 -14.01 -15.48
C ASN A 738 -5.81 -13.94 -13.95
N ASN A 739 -4.86 -13.26 -13.31
CA ASN A 739 -4.85 -13.03 -11.87
C ASN A 739 -6.02 -12.12 -11.45
N THR A 740 -6.67 -12.42 -10.32
CA THR A 740 -7.73 -11.58 -9.75
C THR A 740 -7.26 -10.19 -9.36
N ALA A 741 -5.95 -9.97 -9.17
CA ALA A 741 -5.36 -8.65 -9.01
C ALA A 741 -5.65 -7.70 -10.19
N TRP A 742 -5.91 -8.22 -11.40
CA TRP A 742 -6.24 -7.44 -12.60
C TRP A 742 -7.73 -7.39 -12.94
N HIS A 743 -8.61 -7.78 -12.01
CA HIS A 743 -10.05 -7.59 -12.18
C HIS A 743 -10.36 -6.09 -12.27
N ASP A 744 -11.03 -5.66 -13.33
CA ASP A 744 -11.36 -4.25 -13.60
C ASP A 744 -10.13 -3.32 -13.51
N SER A 745 -8.98 -3.80 -14.01
CA SER A 745 -7.71 -3.07 -13.91
C SER A 745 -6.72 -3.49 -15.01
N ARG A 746 -5.71 -2.63 -15.23
CA ARG A 746 -4.78 -2.69 -16.37
C ARG A 746 -3.69 -3.76 -16.17
N LYS A 747 -3.67 -4.77 -17.03
CA LYS A 747 -2.71 -5.90 -16.94
C LYS A 747 -1.30 -5.45 -17.38
N PRO A 748 -0.24 -5.52 -16.54
CA PRO A 748 1.05 -4.88 -16.83
C PRO A 748 1.71 -5.33 -18.13
N LEU A 749 2.36 -4.38 -18.82
CA LEU A 749 3.03 -4.60 -20.10
C LEU A 749 4.53 -4.79 -19.90
N VAL A 750 5.02 -6.02 -20.11
CA VAL A 750 6.44 -6.37 -20.01
C VAL A 750 7.08 -6.56 -21.40
N ALA A 751 8.30 -6.06 -21.55
CA ALA A 751 9.11 -6.20 -22.75
C ALA A 751 10.58 -6.52 -22.41
N HIS A 752 11.22 -7.32 -23.28
CA HIS A 752 12.65 -7.64 -23.24
C HIS A 752 13.35 -6.99 -24.44
N TRP A 753 14.34 -6.15 -24.16
CA TRP A 753 14.98 -5.25 -25.11
C TRP A 753 16.45 -5.58 -25.32
N GLN A 754 16.99 -5.14 -26.46
CA GLN A 754 18.40 -5.16 -26.77
C GLN A 754 18.86 -3.82 -27.38
N THR A 755 20.03 -3.34 -26.97
CA THR A 755 20.70 -2.18 -27.59
C THR A 755 21.50 -2.61 -28.83
N PRO A 756 21.85 -1.70 -29.76
CA PRO A 756 22.69 -2.01 -30.93
C PRO A 756 24.02 -2.69 -30.61
N THR A 757 24.61 -2.39 -29.44
CA THR A 757 25.86 -2.98 -28.96
C THR A 757 25.71 -4.36 -28.32
N GLY A 758 24.48 -4.82 -28.09
CA GLY A 758 24.13 -6.20 -27.73
C GLY A 758 23.61 -6.42 -26.31
N GLN A 759 23.70 -5.41 -25.44
CA GLN A 759 23.23 -5.43 -24.05
C GLN A 759 21.72 -5.66 -24.00
N GLN A 760 21.25 -6.47 -23.05
CA GLN A 760 19.83 -6.84 -22.88
C GLN A 760 19.28 -6.35 -21.53
N PHE A 761 18.00 -5.96 -21.52
CA PHE A 761 17.30 -5.49 -20.31
C PHE A 761 15.78 -5.66 -20.41
N PHE A 762 15.12 -5.77 -19.26
CA PHE A 762 13.67 -5.93 -19.15
C PHE A 762 13.02 -4.63 -18.66
N THR A 763 11.86 -4.30 -19.20
CA THR A 763 11.00 -3.23 -18.68
C THR A 763 9.61 -3.75 -18.34
N ILE A 764 9.02 -3.22 -17.27
CA ILE A 764 7.63 -3.48 -16.88
C ILE A 764 6.93 -2.12 -16.73
N ASN A 765 5.94 -1.84 -17.57
CA ASN A 765 5.09 -0.66 -17.45
C ASN A 765 3.81 -1.05 -16.70
N HIS A 766 3.51 -0.33 -15.63
CA HIS A 766 2.38 -0.57 -14.73
C HIS A 766 1.39 0.61 -14.74
N HIS A 767 0.15 0.32 -14.37
CA HIS A 767 -0.87 1.30 -14.04
C HIS A 767 -1.83 0.64 -13.03
N GLY A 768 -1.73 1.01 -11.76
CA GLY A 768 -2.46 0.39 -10.65
C GLY A 768 -3.97 0.63 -10.67
N THR A 769 -4.72 0.00 -9.75
CA THR A 769 -6.13 0.34 -9.50
C THR A 769 -6.23 1.66 -8.72
N ALA A 770 -7.08 2.57 -9.20
CA ALA A 770 -7.24 3.91 -8.64
C ALA A 770 -7.72 3.95 -7.18
N LYS A 771 -7.49 5.09 -6.51
CA LYS A 771 -7.94 5.36 -5.13
C LYS A 771 -9.38 5.89 -5.04
N SER A 772 -10.08 6.02 -6.16
CA SER A 772 -11.45 6.56 -6.27
C SER A 772 -12.43 5.85 -5.32
N GLY A 773 -13.27 6.61 -4.61
CA GLY A 773 -14.20 6.06 -3.61
C GLY A 773 -13.57 5.78 -2.24
N SER A 774 -12.34 6.21 -2.01
CA SER A 774 -11.77 6.36 -0.66
C SER A 774 -12.56 7.35 0.19
N SER A 775 -12.49 7.23 1.52
CA SER A 775 -13.02 8.26 2.43
C SER A 775 -12.07 9.46 2.52
N SER A 776 -12.59 10.63 2.89
CA SER A 776 -11.76 11.78 3.29
C SER A 776 -10.66 11.41 4.29
N THR A 777 -9.50 12.06 4.17
CA THR A 777 -8.40 11.97 5.15
C THR A 777 -8.77 12.53 6.53
N GLU A 778 -9.80 13.38 6.61
CA GLU A 778 -10.38 13.94 7.83
C GLU A 778 -11.66 13.22 8.32
N GLY A 779 -12.11 12.16 7.64
CA GLY A 779 -13.33 11.42 7.98
C GLY A 779 -13.32 10.64 9.31
N ASP A 780 -14.48 10.09 9.68
CA ASP A 780 -14.74 9.34 10.91
C ASP A 780 -13.97 8.00 10.97
N ALA A 781 -13.84 7.30 9.84
CA ALA A 781 -13.15 6.01 9.75
C ALA A 781 -11.64 6.15 10.02
N ARG A 782 -11.09 5.32 10.93
CA ARG A 782 -9.67 5.37 11.33
C ARG A 782 -8.99 4.00 11.32
N PRO A 783 -7.85 3.84 10.61
CA PRO A 783 -7.34 4.74 9.56
C PRO A 783 -8.37 4.98 8.43
N PRO A 784 -8.30 6.10 7.69
CA PRO A 784 -9.19 6.38 6.56
C PRO A 784 -9.24 5.24 5.54
N VAL A 785 -10.40 5.06 4.89
CA VAL A 785 -10.61 4.00 3.90
C VAL A 785 -9.84 4.33 2.63
N ASN A 786 -8.73 3.63 2.39
CA ASN A 786 -7.94 3.72 1.16
C ASN A 786 -8.43 2.65 0.18
N LEU A 787 -9.38 3.01 -0.69
CA LEU A 787 -10.04 2.02 -1.56
C LEU A 787 -9.07 1.46 -2.61
N GLY A 788 -9.21 0.17 -2.91
CA GLY A 788 -8.33 -0.57 -3.80
C GLY A 788 -6.97 -1.00 -3.20
N VAL A 789 -6.65 -0.66 -1.94
CA VAL A 789 -5.32 -0.93 -1.33
C VAL A 789 -4.95 -2.42 -1.31
N ASP A 790 -5.90 -3.31 -1.00
CA ASP A 790 -5.68 -4.78 -1.05
C ASP A 790 -5.41 -5.25 -2.49
N GLN A 791 -6.07 -4.64 -3.48
CA GLN A 791 -5.84 -4.96 -4.89
C GLN A 791 -4.47 -4.46 -5.35
N ARG A 792 -4.10 -3.21 -5.05
CA ARG A 792 -2.75 -2.68 -5.35
C ARG A 792 -1.64 -3.52 -4.68
N THR A 793 -1.85 -3.95 -3.44
CA THR A 793 -0.93 -4.90 -2.76
C THR A 793 -0.78 -6.21 -3.55
N ALA A 794 -1.88 -6.78 -4.04
CA ALA A 794 -1.86 -8.00 -4.86
C ALA A 794 -1.21 -7.77 -6.25
N GLN A 795 -1.39 -6.59 -6.85
CA GLN A 795 -0.78 -6.19 -8.13
C GLN A 795 0.74 -6.06 -8.01
N VAL A 796 1.22 -5.34 -6.99
CA VAL A 796 2.65 -5.22 -6.66
C VAL A 796 3.24 -6.59 -6.32
N GLN A 797 2.52 -7.45 -5.58
CA GLN A 797 2.94 -8.82 -5.29
C GLN A 797 3.05 -9.70 -6.55
N ALA A 798 2.14 -9.55 -7.53
CA ALA A 798 2.22 -10.28 -8.80
C ALA A 798 3.44 -9.84 -9.63
N ILE A 799 3.69 -8.53 -9.73
CA ILE A 799 4.86 -7.97 -10.42
C ILE A 799 6.16 -8.38 -9.71
N ALA A 800 6.19 -8.37 -8.37
CA ALA A 800 7.35 -8.80 -7.58
C ALA A 800 7.70 -10.28 -7.82
N ASN A 801 6.69 -11.16 -7.88
CA ASN A 801 6.89 -12.58 -8.16
C ASN A 801 7.45 -12.82 -9.57
N PHE A 802 6.94 -12.12 -10.59
CA PHE A 802 7.46 -12.19 -11.96
C PHE A 802 8.88 -11.62 -12.08
N THR A 803 9.15 -10.51 -11.41
CA THR A 803 10.49 -9.89 -11.36
C THR A 803 11.49 -10.83 -10.68
N LYS A 804 11.07 -11.51 -9.61
CA LYS A 804 11.88 -12.53 -8.94
C LYS A 804 12.14 -13.74 -9.85
N SER A 805 11.19 -14.19 -10.67
CA SER A 805 11.44 -15.33 -11.57
C SER A 805 12.38 -15.02 -12.73
N ILE A 806 12.59 -13.74 -13.08
CA ILE A 806 13.74 -13.30 -13.91
C ILE A 806 15.04 -13.42 -13.09
N LEU A 807 15.07 -12.83 -11.88
CA LEU A 807 16.26 -12.78 -11.02
C LEU A 807 16.72 -14.16 -10.49
N ASP A 808 15.83 -15.14 -10.41
CA ASP A 808 16.16 -16.53 -10.09
C ASP A 808 16.87 -17.27 -11.25
N LEU A 809 16.79 -16.74 -12.48
CA LEU A 809 17.51 -17.26 -13.66
C LEU A 809 18.78 -16.45 -13.97
N ASP A 810 18.75 -15.12 -13.82
CA ASP A 810 19.93 -14.25 -13.81
C ASP A 810 19.84 -13.19 -12.68
N PRO A 811 20.58 -13.37 -11.57
CA PRO A 811 20.63 -12.40 -10.48
C PRO A 811 21.20 -11.02 -10.87
N ASN A 812 21.82 -10.89 -12.05
CA ASN A 812 22.37 -9.63 -12.57
C ASN A 812 21.47 -8.99 -13.63
N ALA A 813 20.26 -9.52 -13.86
CA ALA A 813 19.36 -9.02 -14.88
C ALA A 813 19.05 -7.52 -14.68
N SER A 814 19.22 -6.75 -15.74
CA SER A 814 18.79 -5.36 -15.81
C SER A 814 17.27 -5.31 -15.89
N ILE A 815 16.60 -4.90 -14.81
CA ILE A 815 15.14 -4.76 -14.77
C ILE A 815 14.80 -3.35 -14.32
N LEU A 816 13.91 -2.70 -15.06
CA LEU A 816 13.32 -1.41 -14.73
C LEU A 816 11.79 -1.57 -14.71
N ILE A 817 11.14 -0.99 -13.70
CA ILE A 817 9.69 -0.97 -13.56
C ILE A 817 9.30 0.49 -13.39
N ALA A 818 8.32 0.98 -14.16
CA ALA A 818 7.84 2.35 -14.03
C ALA A 818 6.34 2.43 -14.32
N GLY A 819 5.76 3.58 -13.96
CA GLY A 819 4.37 3.94 -14.16
C GLY A 819 3.65 4.29 -12.87
N ASP A 820 2.40 4.70 -13.06
CA ASP A 820 1.45 5.04 -12.01
C ASP A 820 1.07 3.81 -11.16
N PHE A 821 1.46 3.79 -9.89
CA PHE A 821 1.06 2.75 -8.94
C PHE A 821 -0.25 3.09 -8.21
N ASN A 822 -0.76 4.31 -8.34
CA ASN A 822 -1.88 4.87 -7.58
C ASN A 822 -1.72 4.70 -6.06
N GLU A 823 -0.48 4.76 -5.57
CA GLU A 823 -0.16 4.62 -4.15
C GLU A 823 1.20 5.22 -3.79
N TYR A 824 1.34 5.69 -2.55
CA TYR A 824 2.58 6.28 -2.03
C TYR A 824 3.53 5.19 -1.49
N VAL A 825 4.85 5.33 -1.66
CA VAL A 825 5.84 4.42 -1.03
C VAL A 825 5.83 4.47 0.51
N GLN A 826 5.20 5.51 1.06
CA GLN A 826 4.87 5.73 2.46
C GLN A 826 3.79 4.74 2.95
N THR A 827 2.94 4.22 2.06
CA THR A 827 2.03 3.08 2.29
C THR A 827 2.85 1.77 2.19
N ARG A 828 3.76 1.55 3.15
CA ARG A 828 4.83 0.55 3.08
C ARG A 828 4.31 -0.89 2.93
N SER A 829 3.10 -1.17 3.43
CA SER A 829 2.40 -2.45 3.24
C SER A 829 2.23 -2.85 1.77
N VAL A 830 1.90 -1.90 0.89
CA VAL A 830 1.64 -2.15 -0.55
C VAL A 830 2.94 -2.48 -1.28
N PHE A 831 4.02 -1.75 -0.98
CA PHE A 831 5.33 -1.89 -1.64
C PHE A 831 6.25 -2.94 -1.00
N ALA A 832 5.87 -3.54 0.14
CA ALA A 832 6.62 -4.59 0.82
C ALA A 832 7.05 -5.77 -0.08
N PRO A 833 6.29 -6.23 -1.10
CA PRO A 833 6.76 -7.29 -2.01
C PRO A 833 7.97 -6.87 -2.86
N PHE A 834 8.09 -5.61 -3.28
CA PHE A 834 9.24 -5.16 -4.07
C PHE A 834 10.56 -5.23 -3.29
N SER A 835 10.56 -4.90 -2.00
CA SER A 835 11.75 -5.02 -1.15
C SER A 835 12.00 -6.45 -0.68
N SER A 836 10.97 -7.18 -0.24
CA SER A 836 11.12 -8.51 0.40
C SER A 836 11.20 -9.69 -0.57
N VAL A 837 10.57 -9.60 -1.76
CA VAL A 837 10.49 -10.70 -2.74
C VAL A 837 11.41 -10.45 -3.94
N ALA A 838 11.36 -9.24 -4.51
CA ALA A 838 12.13 -8.87 -5.70
C ALA A 838 13.45 -8.13 -5.40
N GLN A 839 13.65 -7.65 -4.16
CA GLN A 839 14.82 -6.85 -3.73
C GLN A 839 15.09 -5.63 -4.63
N LEU A 840 14.04 -4.94 -5.08
CA LEU A 840 14.17 -3.73 -5.89
C LEU A 840 14.54 -2.51 -5.04
N SER A 841 15.13 -1.51 -5.69
CA SER A 841 15.34 -0.18 -5.13
C SER A 841 14.55 0.85 -5.91
N GLU A 842 13.93 1.78 -5.19
CA GLU A 842 13.25 2.97 -5.73
C GLU A 842 14.30 3.98 -6.24
N ALA A 843 14.07 4.59 -7.39
CA ALA A 843 15.05 5.38 -8.13
C ALA A 843 15.32 6.77 -7.54
N ASP A 844 14.35 7.45 -6.94
CA ASP A 844 14.53 8.75 -6.28
C ASP A 844 15.37 8.62 -5.01
N VAL A 845 15.26 7.49 -4.29
CA VAL A 845 16.21 7.10 -3.22
C VAL A 845 17.63 6.98 -3.77
N LEU A 846 17.82 6.32 -4.93
CA LEU A 846 19.14 6.14 -5.54
C LEU A 846 19.73 7.45 -6.09
N ALA A 847 18.88 8.28 -6.71
CA ALA A 847 19.23 9.61 -7.22
C ALA A 847 19.40 10.67 -6.11
N ASN A 848 19.03 10.34 -4.87
CA ASN A 848 19.05 11.23 -3.70
C ASN A 848 18.20 12.50 -3.93
N ILE A 849 17.00 12.36 -4.51
CA ILE A 849 16.01 13.44 -4.54
C ILE A 849 15.56 13.73 -3.10
N PRO A 850 15.55 15.00 -2.63
CA PRO A 850 15.05 15.35 -1.30
C PRO A 850 13.60 14.87 -1.12
N PRO A 851 13.21 14.24 0.01
CA PRO A 851 11.87 13.66 0.16
C PRO A 851 10.69 14.61 -0.09
N VAL A 852 10.86 15.92 0.16
CA VAL A 852 9.82 16.93 -0.11
C VAL A 852 9.69 17.28 -1.60
N GLU A 853 10.70 17.03 -2.44
CA GLU A 853 10.62 17.29 -3.89
C GLU A 853 10.17 16.06 -4.69
N ARG A 854 9.75 14.97 -4.02
CA ARG A 854 9.21 13.77 -4.67
C ARG A 854 7.69 13.85 -4.76
N TYR A 855 7.20 14.37 -5.87
CA TYR A 855 5.78 14.39 -6.18
C TYR A 855 5.61 14.44 -7.69
N THR A 856 4.59 13.73 -8.17
CA THR A 856 4.14 13.74 -9.56
C THR A 856 2.68 14.15 -9.67
N TYR A 857 1.96 14.22 -8.55
CA TYR A 857 0.54 14.58 -8.49
C TYR A 857 0.31 15.69 -7.46
N VAL A 858 -0.81 16.40 -7.57
CA VAL A 858 -1.32 17.31 -6.54
C VAL A 858 -2.82 17.09 -6.41
N PHE A 859 -3.26 16.81 -5.18
CA PHE A 859 -4.64 16.44 -4.86
C PHE A 859 -4.93 16.77 -3.39
N ASP A 860 -6.14 17.28 -3.13
CA ASP A 860 -6.55 17.84 -1.84
C ASP A 860 -5.43 18.71 -1.20
N GLN A 861 -4.98 18.39 0.01
CA GLN A 861 -3.96 19.17 0.70
C GLN A 861 -2.51 18.86 0.27
N ASN A 862 -2.29 17.84 -0.55
CA ASN A 862 -1.00 17.20 -0.74
C ASN A 862 -0.40 17.37 -2.14
N CYS A 863 0.92 17.42 -2.18
CA CYS A 863 1.71 16.99 -3.33
C CYS A 863 2.07 15.50 -3.12
N GLU A 864 1.75 14.66 -4.08
CA GLU A 864 1.74 13.20 -3.92
C GLU A 864 2.66 12.52 -4.94
N GLN A 865 3.27 11.40 -4.55
CA GLN A 865 4.06 10.55 -5.44
C GLN A 865 3.24 9.31 -5.81
N LEU A 866 2.67 9.31 -7.02
CA LEU A 866 1.87 8.20 -7.56
C LEU A 866 2.61 7.40 -8.63
N ASP A 867 3.47 8.06 -9.41
CA ASP A 867 4.35 7.46 -10.40
C ASP A 867 5.70 7.14 -9.76
N HIS A 868 6.22 5.92 -9.96
CA HIS A 868 7.43 5.44 -9.30
C HIS A 868 8.29 4.63 -10.26
N ILE A 869 9.61 4.82 -10.17
CA ILE A 869 10.59 4.04 -10.94
C ILE A 869 11.33 3.10 -9.98
N PHE A 870 11.20 1.79 -10.16
CA PHE A 870 11.93 0.77 -9.40
C PHE A 870 12.93 0.05 -10.30
N VAL A 871 14.12 -0.26 -9.77
CA VAL A 871 15.20 -0.92 -10.51
C VAL A 871 15.77 -2.13 -9.76
N SER A 872 16.30 -3.10 -10.50
CA SER A 872 17.02 -4.24 -9.92
C SER A 872 18.35 -3.80 -9.27
N GLN A 873 18.84 -4.59 -8.30
CA GLN A 873 20.15 -4.34 -7.67
C GLN A 873 21.29 -4.28 -8.69
N ALA A 874 21.18 -4.99 -9.81
CA ALA A 874 22.16 -4.94 -10.89
C ALA A 874 22.27 -3.55 -11.53
N VAL A 875 21.14 -2.84 -11.69
CA VAL A 875 21.11 -1.45 -12.16
C VAL A 875 21.58 -0.51 -11.05
N ALA A 876 21.04 -0.66 -9.83
CA ALA A 876 21.31 0.22 -8.70
C ALA A 876 22.80 0.30 -8.32
N ASN A 877 23.57 -0.79 -8.48
CA ASN A 877 24.98 -0.86 -8.10
C ASN A 877 25.96 -0.51 -9.25
N ARG A 878 25.50 -0.05 -10.42
CA ARG A 878 26.39 0.31 -11.54
C ARG A 878 27.09 1.65 -11.35
N ALA A 879 28.35 1.71 -11.78
CA ALA A 879 29.11 2.96 -11.84
C ALA A 879 28.44 3.95 -12.82
N GLY A 880 28.13 5.16 -12.33
CA GLY A 880 27.26 6.13 -13.01
C GLY A 880 25.93 6.34 -12.28
N GLY A 881 25.49 5.35 -11.50
CA GLY A 881 24.28 5.39 -10.67
C GLY A 881 22.98 5.39 -11.46
N VAL A 882 21.89 5.67 -10.75
CA VAL A 882 20.61 6.09 -11.32
C VAL A 882 20.45 7.57 -11.01
N GLN A 883 20.02 8.35 -12.00
CA GLN A 883 19.67 9.77 -11.86
C GLN A 883 18.20 9.92 -12.23
N VAL A 884 17.46 10.78 -11.52
CA VAL A 884 16.04 11.07 -11.76
C VAL A 884 15.81 12.57 -11.61
N GLU A 885 14.93 13.13 -12.42
CA GLU A 885 14.38 14.48 -12.32
C GLU A 885 12.87 14.43 -12.61
N HIS A 886 12.02 14.88 -11.68
CA HIS A 886 10.61 15.16 -11.96
C HIS A 886 10.52 16.51 -12.70
N VAL A 887 9.69 16.58 -13.74
CA VAL A 887 9.61 17.74 -14.63
C VAL A 887 8.21 18.34 -14.53
N HIS A 888 8.05 19.31 -13.63
CA HIS A 888 6.74 19.75 -13.10
C HIS A 888 5.84 20.57 -14.07
N VAL A 889 5.73 20.19 -15.34
CA VAL A 889 5.00 20.93 -16.37
C VAL A 889 3.49 21.09 -16.11
N ASN A 890 2.89 20.24 -15.27
CA ASN A 890 1.46 20.25 -15.00
C ASN A 890 1.13 20.79 -13.60
N ASN A 891 1.76 20.29 -12.54
CA ASN A 891 1.47 20.76 -11.18
C ASN A 891 2.00 22.17 -10.92
N TRP A 892 2.93 22.68 -11.74
CA TRP A 892 3.36 24.08 -11.70
C TRP A 892 2.63 25.00 -12.70
N ALA A 893 1.63 24.50 -13.42
CA ALA A 893 0.81 25.28 -14.35
C ALA A 893 0.09 26.47 -13.64
N PRO A 894 -0.32 27.52 -14.38
CA PRO A 894 -1.06 28.64 -13.81
C PRO A 894 -2.54 28.35 -13.52
N THR A 895 -3.12 27.33 -14.19
CA THR A 895 -4.55 26.93 -14.13
C THR A 895 -4.70 25.47 -14.54
N LEU A 896 -5.79 24.80 -14.16
CA LEU A 896 -6.12 23.45 -14.62
C LEU A 896 -6.15 23.36 -16.17
N ASP A 897 -6.84 24.28 -16.84
CA ASP A 897 -6.93 24.39 -18.30
C ASP A 897 -5.58 24.56 -19.04
N ALA A 898 -4.47 24.76 -18.31
CA ALA A 898 -3.13 24.90 -18.87
C ALA A 898 -2.27 23.62 -18.72
N ARG A 899 -2.79 22.58 -18.06
CA ARG A 899 -2.15 21.26 -17.92
C ARG A 899 -2.28 20.47 -19.23
N GLY A 900 -1.30 19.60 -19.50
CA GLY A 900 -1.37 18.57 -20.55
C GLY A 900 -1.90 17.23 -20.04
N SER A 901 -1.78 16.98 -18.73
CA SER A 901 -2.35 15.86 -17.95
C SER A 901 -2.34 16.29 -16.48
N ASP A 902 -3.07 15.60 -15.61
CA ASP A 902 -2.99 15.79 -14.18
C ASP A 902 -1.67 15.29 -13.55
N HIS A 903 -0.96 14.34 -14.15
CA HIS A 903 0.36 13.88 -13.67
C HIS A 903 1.53 14.72 -14.23
N ASP A 904 2.60 14.91 -13.44
CA ASP A 904 3.88 15.43 -13.91
C ASP A 904 4.79 14.29 -14.42
N PRO A 905 5.41 14.44 -15.60
CA PRO A 905 6.38 13.48 -16.12
C PRO A 905 7.66 13.41 -15.28
N SER A 906 8.21 12.20 -15.17
CA SER A 906 9.56 11.96 -14.63
C SER A 906 10.53 11.55 -15.73
N VAL A 907 11.79 11.98 -15.64
CA VAL A 907 12.88 11.51 -16.50
C VAL A 907 13.94 10.86 -15.62
N ALA A 908 14.40 9.67 -16.00
CA ALA A 908 15.51 9.00 -15.35
C ALA A 908 16.59 8.58 -16.35
N LYS A 909 17.80 8.33 -15.83
CA LYS A 909 18.97 7.90 -16.60
C LYS A 909 19.68 6.76 -15.88
N ALA A 910 19.93 5.67 -16.59
CA ALA A 910 20.48 4.44 -16.04
C ALA A 910 21.45 3.74 -17.02
N VAL A 911 22.38 2.95 -16.45
CA VAL A 911 23.34 2.13 -17.23
C VAL A 911 22.73 0.75 -17.50
N ALA A 912 22.59 0.41 -18.78
CA ALA A 912 21.82 -0.75 -19.26
C ALA A 912 22.52 -2.09 -19.03
N ASP A 913 23.84 -2.19 -19.21
CA ASP A 913 24.68 -3.30 -18.74
C ASP A 913 26.18 -2.93 -18.81
N VAL A 914 27.02 -3.64 -18.04
CA VAL A 914 28.48 -3.68 -18.19
C VAL A 914 28.92 -5.15 -18.22
N THR A 915 28.92 -5.74 -19.41
CA THR A 915 29.19 -7.17 -19.61
C THR A 915 30.60 -7.54 -19.15
N MET A 916 30.72 -8.32 -18.06
CA MET A 916 32.00 -8.65 -17.44
C MET A 916 32.92 -9.48 -18.36
N LEU A 917 34.14 -8.99 -18.53
CA LEU A 917 35.10 -9.44 -19.55
C LEU A 917 35.83 -10.74 -19.14
N TYR A 918 35.14 -11.90 -19.17
CA TYR A 918 35.69 -13.16 -18.66
C TYR A 918 36.13 -14.22 -19.70
N PHE A 919 35.92 -13.98 -21.01
CA PHE A 919 36.21 -14.99 -22.06
C PHE A 919 37.19 -14.56 -23.17
N ALA A 920 37.62 -13.30 -23.23
CA ALA A 920 38.43 -12.79 -24.36
C ALA A 920 39.96 -13.00 -24.25
N LEU A 921 40.47 -13.58 -23.15
CA LEU A 921 41.90 -13.55 -22.81
C LEU A 921 42.64 -14.91 -22.87
N ILE A 922 42.00 -15.98 -23.33
CA ILE A 922 42.56 -17.35 -23.28
C ILE A 922 43.15 -17.83 -24.63
N GLU A 923 42.64 -17.38 -25.79
CA GLU A 923 42.99 -17.97 -27.10
C GLU A 923 44.31 -17.48 -27.76
N THR A 924 45.04 -16.53 -27.17
CA THR A 924 46.25 -15.95 -27.82
C THR A 924 47.60 -16.48 -27.32
N ASN A 925 47.63 -17.28 -26.25
CA ASN A 925 48.90 -17.71 -25.61
C ASN A 925 49.48 -19.05 -26.10
N GLU A 926 48.90 -19.69 -27.14
CA GLU A 926 49.48 -20.87 -27.79
C GLU A 926 50.18 -20.58 -29.13
N ARG A 927 51.19 -19.70 -29.13
CA ARG A 927 52.28 -19.76 -30.13
C ARG A 927 53.53 -18.94 -29.78
N GLY A 928 54.67 -19.63 -29.66
CA GLY A 928 55.98 -19.05 -30.02
C GLY A 928 56.87 -18.55 -28.88
N SER A 929 57.46 -19.46 -28.10
CA SER A 929 58.77 -19.19 -27.47
C SER A 929 59.89 -19.60 -28.44
N LEU A 930 60.78 -18.66 -28.81
CA LEU A 930 62.20 -18.92 -29.14
C LEU A 930 62.99 -17.61 -29.28
N ALA A 931 64.12 -17.54 -28.57
CA ALA A 931 65.00 -16.39 -28.36
C ALA A 931 65.63 -15.75 -29.62
N HIS A 932 66.04 -14.46 -29.57
CA HIS A 932 67.45 -14.02 -29.32
C HIS A 932 67.66 -12.48 -29.28
N HIS A 933 68.93 -12.04 -29.19
CA HIS A 933 69.38 -10.66 -28.91
C HIS A 933 69.13 -9.60 -30.02
N PRO A 934 69.10 -8.29 -29.67
CA PRO A 934 68.83 -7.18 -30.59
C PRO A 934 70.08 -6.62 -31.31
N ARG A 935 69.84 -5.86 -32.40
CA ARG A 935 70.75 -4.86 -33.01
C ARG A 935 69.96 -3.71 -33.64
N GLU A 936 70.63 -2.58 -33.81
CA GLU A 936 70.23 -1.42 -34.66
C GLU A 936 70.06 -1.87 -36.14
N ASP A 937 69.36 -1.18 -37.04
CA ASP A 937 69.48 0.26 -37.40
C ASP A 937 68.23 0.79 -38.18
N GLN A 938 68.29 2.01 -38.68
CA GLN A 938 67.26 2.82 -39.35
C GLN A 938 66.75 2.26 -40.70
N THR A 939 65.49 2.58 -41.07
CA THR A 939 65.13 3.50 -42.19
C THR A 939 63.62 3.47 -42.52
N SER A 940 63.13 4.55 -43.13
CA SER A 940 61.76 4.71 -43.68
C SER A 940 61.84 4.93 -45.21
N PRO A 941 60.73 5.07 -45.98
CA PRO A 941 59.31 4.73 -45.76
C PRO A 941 58.71 3.91 -46.94
N LEU A 942 57.38 3.64 -46.94
CA LEU A 942 56.42 3.95 -48.05
C LEU A 942 55.10 3.11 -48.02
N VAL A 943 53.97 3.82 -48.17
CA VAL A 943 52.72 3.51 -48.90
C VAL A 943 52.10 2.09 -48.86
N GLY A 944 50.83 2.01 -48.44
CA GLY A 944 49.91 0.91 -48.78
C GLY A 944 48.53 1.03 -48.11
N GLN A 945 47.49 1.44 -48.86
CA GLN A 945 46.10 1.46 -48.35
C GLN A 945 45.40 0.12 -48.57
N THR A 946 44.79 -0.43 -47.51
CA THR A 946 43.55 -1.23 -47.57
C THR A 946 42.91 -1.23 -46.17
N ARG A 947 41.85 -0.44 -45.96
CA ARG A 947 41.02 -0.53 -44.74
C ARG A 947 39.96 -1.62 -44.93
N SER A 948 40.04 -2.67 -44.13
CA SER A 948 38.93 -3.63 -43.97
C SER A 948 37.82 -3.00 -43.11
N PRO A 949 36.53 -3.22 -43.40
CA PRO A 949 35.43 -2.68 -42.61
C PRO A 949 35.35 -3.25 -41.19
N TYR A 950 35.96 -4.41 -40.93
CA TYR A 950 35.93 -5.12 -39.63
C TYR A 950 36.55 -4.37 -38.43
N LEU A 951 37.22 -3.24 -38.66
CA LEU A 951 37.80 -2.41 -37.58
C LEU A 951 36.89 -1.29 -37.07
N GLY A 952 35.68 -1.11 -37.63
CA GLY A 952 34.68 -0.17 -37.11
C GLY A 952 33.95 -0.71 -35.88
N GLU A 953 33.38 -1.91 -36.01
CA GLU A 953 32.52 -2.54 -35.00
C GLU A 953 33.24 -2.75 -33.66
N LEU A 954 34.44 -3.33 -33.72
CA LEU A 954 35.30 -3.58 -32.55
C LEU A 954 35.69 -2.30 -31.81
N HIS A 955 35.69 -1.13 -32.49
CA HIS A 955 35.99 0.14 -31.82
C HIS A 955 34.78 0.72 -31.09
N ARG A 956 33.54 0.43 -31.55
CA ARG A 956 32.31 0.78 -30.83
C ARG A 956 32.11 -0.09 -29.59
N GLN A 957 32.31 -1.41 -29.68
CA GLN A 957 32.18 -2.31 -28.54
C GLN A 957 33.20 -2.03 -27.42
N LEU A 958 34.36 -1.43 -27.72
CA LEU A 958 35.34 -1.06 -26.69
C LEU A 958 34.99 0.24 -25.94
N LEU A 959 34.06 1.07 -26.41
CA LEU A 959 33.83 2.40 -25.80
C LEU A 959 33.17 2.33 -24.42
N CYS A 960 32.22 1.40 -24.21
CA CYS A 960 31.59 1.17 -22.89
C CYS A 960 32.56 0.70 -21.78
N LEU A 961 33.84 0.47 -22.11
CA LEU A 961 34.86 -0.01 -21.16
C LEU A 961 35.85 1.07 -20.71
N THR A 962 35.74 2.33 -21.18
CA THR A 962 36.79 3.34 -20.94
C THR A 962 36.32 4.76 -20.57
N THR A 963 35.75 4.92 -19.38
CA THR A 963 35.71 6.22 -18.67
C THR A 963 36.71 6.21 -17.51
N ARG A 964 37.88 6.85 -17.69
CA ARG A 964 38.97 6.90 -16.70
C ARG A 964 39.17 8.31 -16.11
N PRO A 965 39.15 8.46 -14.77
CA PRO A 965 39.88 9.52 -14.08
C PRO A 965 41.41 9.37 -14.27
N PRO A 966 42.22 10.39 -13.96
CA PRO A 966 43.66 10.40 -14.29
C PRO A 966 44.53 9.36 -13.54
N SER A 967 45.66 9.01 -14.18
CA SER A 967 46.70 8.02 -13.80
C SER A 967 47.39 8.29 -12.45
N TRP A 968 48.12 7.35 -11.79
CA TRP A 968 49.25 6.46 -12.19
C TRP A 968 49.44 5.30 -11.14
N PRO A 969 50.34 4.30 -11.28
CA PRO A 969 50.68 3.45 -12.45
C PRO A 969 50.96 1.94 -12.19
N THR A 970 50.60 1.10 -13.17
CA THR A 970 51.19 -0.19 -13.64
C THR A 970 52.24 -1.01 -12.82
N SER A 971 52.02 -2.33 -12.73
CA SER A 971 52.91 -3.39 -13.32
C SER A 971 52.13 -4.73 -13.46
N ALA A 972 52.69 -5.80 -14.05
CA ALA A 972 51.89 -6.92 -14.61
C ALA A 972 52.58 -8.31 -14.69
N SER A 973 51.73 -9.34 -14.89
CA SER A 973 52.00 -10.75 -15.31
C SER A 973 52.73 -11.70 -14.32
N THR A 974 52.63 -13.04 -14.37
CA THR A 974 52.01 -13.99 -15.33
C THR A 974 51.53 -15.29 -14.62
N THR A 975 50.82 -16.20 -15.33
CA THR A 975 50.18 -17.47 -14.90
C THR A 975 51.03 -18.73 -15.22
N PRO A 976 50.56 -20.02 -15.15
CA PRO A 976 49.55 -20.72 -14.28
C PRO A 976 50.04 -22.09 -13.69
N SER A 977 49.28 -22.71 -12.74
CA SER A 977 49.02 -24.18 -12.75
C SER A 977 47.95 -24.69 -11.75
N SER A 978 46.96 -25.44 -12.27
CA SER A 978 46.17 -26.52 -11.63
C SER A 978 45.66 -26.45 -10.17
N GLY A 979 44.33 -26.59 -10.01
CA GLY A 979 43.85 -27.84 -9.37
C GLY A 979 42.94 -27.84 -8.14
N ARG A 980 42.28 -26.74 -7.73
CA ARG A 980 41.17 -26.77 -6.74
C ARG A 980 40.16 -25.65 -7.02
N SER A 981 38.87 -25.96 -6.95
CA SER A 981 37.77 -24.99 -7.14
C SER A 981 37.41 -24.27 -5.84
N GLY A 982 38.32 -23.43 -5.35
CA GLY A 982 37.99 -22.43 -4.31
C GLY A 982 37.54 -21.11 -4.94
N LEU A 983 36.91 -20.22 -4.15
CA LEU A 983 36.75 -18.82 -4.55
C LEU A 983 38.13 -18.16 -4.57
N THR A 984 38.73 -18.02 -5.75
CA THR A 984 39.92 -17.19 -5.95
C THR A 984 39.51 -15.71 -5.92
N ILE A 985 39.72 -15.07 -4.78
CA ILE A 985 39.57 -13.62 -4.61
C ILE A 985 40.66 -12.93 -5.44
N GLU A 986 40.31 -11.97 -6.30
CA GLU A 986 41.29 -11.03 -6.86
C GLU A 986 41.83 -10.17 -5.71
N SER A 987 43.05 -10.48 -5.27
CA SER A 987 43.39 -10.29 -3.87
C SER A 987 44.11 -8.99 -3.55
N LYS A 988 44.00 -8.64 -2.27
CA LYS A 988 45.00 -7.88 -1.52
C LYS A 988 46.33 -8.68 -1.51
N ALA A 989 47.04 -8.66 -2.65
CA ALA A 989 47.98 -9.72 -3.07
C ALA A 989 49.41 -9.65 -2.48
N ASP A 990 49.71 -8.63 -1.68
CA ASP A 990 51.00 -8.47 -1.00
C ASP A 990 51.24 -9.57 0.05
N ASP A 991 52.52 -9.84 0.38
CA ASP A 991 52.97 -10.74 1.46
C ASP A 991 52.67 -10.17 2.87
N THR A 992 51.47 -9.64 3.09
CA THR A 992 51.06 -8.95 4.31
C THR A 992 49.86 -9.63 4.96
N TYR A 993 49.91 -9.76 6.28
CA TYR A 993 48.78 -10.28 7.05
C TYR A 993 47.72 -9.20 7.26
N TRP A 994 46.46 -9.57 7.10
CA TRP A 994 45.31 -8.70 7.27
C TRP A 994 44.63 -8.98 8.61
N TRP A 995 44.60 -7.96 9.47
CA TRP A 995 44.16 -8.08 10.84
C TRP A 995 42.82 -7.37 11.08
N LEU A 996 41.93 -8.03 11.84
CA LEU A 996 40.61 -7.52 12.23
C LEU A 996 40.19 -8.10 13.58
N VAL A 997 39.51 -7.32 14.42
CA VAL A 997 38.76 -7.86 15.56
C VAL A 997 37.27 -7.85 15.24
N VAL A 998 36.58 -8.97 15.47
CA VAL A 998 35.13 -9.09 15.35
C VAL A 998 34.54 -9.50 16.70
N SER A 999 33.62 -8.70 17.25
CA SER A 999 32.79 -9.15 18.38
C SER A 999 31.41 -9.59 17.89
N LEU A 1000 30.93 -10.74 18.35
CA LEU A 1000 29.62 -11.30 18.03
C LEU A 1000 28.68 -11.10 19.22
N VAL A 1001 27.50 -10.52 19.03
CA VAL A 1001 26.56 -10.14 20.10
C VAL A 1001 25.15 -10.62 19.77
N ARG A 1002 24.53 -11.44 20.63
CA ARG A 1002 23.10 -11.74 20.48
C ARG A 1002 22.24 -10.60 21.00
N HIS A 1003 21.14 -10.31 20.31
CA HIS A 1003 20.11 -9.38 20.77
C HIS A 1003 19.62 -9.61 22.22
N GLY A 1004 19.12 -8.55 22.86
CA GLY A 1004 18.40 -8.65 24.14
C GLY A 1004 17.15 -9.53 24.06
N GLU A 1005 16.61 -9.91 25.22
CA GLU A 1005 15.39 -10.72 25.30
C GLU A 1005 14.24 -10.04 24.56
N SER A 1006 13.71 -10.71 23.53
CA SER A 1006 12.52 -10.31 22.80
C SER A 1006 11.26 -11.00 23.33
N VAL A 1007 10.08 -10.58 22.86
CA VAL A 1007 8.78 -11.15 23.30
C VAL A 1007 8.75 -12.67 23.02
N GLY A 1008 9.16 -13.08 21.83
CA GLY A 1008 9.26 -14.50 21.44
C GLY A 1008 10.31 -15.28 22.24
N ASN A 1009 11.31 -14.63 22.85
CA ASN A 1009 12.23 -15.29 23.80
C ASN A 1009 11.59 -15.47 25.18
N ALA A 1010 10.77 -14.51 25.62
CA ALA A 1010 10.09 -14.54 26.91
C ALA A 1010 8.82 -15.41 26.92
N SER A 1011 8.31 -15.82 25.76
CA SER A 1011 7.15 -16.70 25.62
C SER A 1011 7.26 -17.58 24.37
N PRO A 1012 7.92 -18.76 24.45
CA PRO A 1012 8.11 -19.67 23.31
C PRO A 1012 6.81 -20.23 22.71
N GLU A 1013 5.71 -20.21 23.47
CA GLU A 1013 4.34 -20.55 23.02
C GLU A 1013 3.65 -19.37 22.28
N LYS A 1014 4.30 -18.20 22.24
CA LYS A 1014 3.91 -17.01 21.48
C LYS A 1014 5.04 -16.59 20.56
N LYS A 1015 5.39 -17.49 19.63
CA LYS A 1015 6.11 -17.09 18.43
C LYS A 1015 5.17 -16.19 17.62
N HIS A 1016 5.42 -14.89 17.70
CA HIS A 1016 5.07 -14.00 16.60
C HIS A 1016 5.91 -14.38 15.37
N ASP A 1017 5.51 -13.92 14.19
CA ASP A 1017 6.22 -14.17 12.93
C ASP A 1017 7.71 -13.84 13.02
N GLU A 1018 8.52 -14.52 12.20
CA GLU A 1018 9.98 -14.51 12.38
C GLU A 1018 10.61 -13.12 12.13
N ASP A 1019 9.93 -12.31 11.33
CA ASP A 1019 10.31 -10.99 10.84
C ASP A 1019 9.77 -9.82 11.68
N THR A 1020 10.59 -8.76 11.76
CA THR A 1020 10.35 -7.37 12.24
C THR A 1020 9.61 -7.13 13.58
N THR A 1021 8.45 -7.74 13.84
CA THR A 1021 7.46 -7.37 14.88
C THR A 1021 7.71 -7.91 16.29
N ASP A 1022 8.84 -8.57 16.55
CA ASP A 1022 9.24 -9.11 17.86
C ASP A 1022 10.25 -8.19 18.59
N PRO A 1023 9.81 -7.15 19.32
CA PRO A 1023 10.69 -6.17 19.96
C PRO A 1023 11.32 -6.71 21.25
N LEU A 1024 12.34 -5.99 21.74
CA LEU A 1024 12.90 -6.24 23.07
C LEU A 1024 11.87 -6.04 24.19
N THR A 1025 11.79 -6.99 25.11
CA THR A 1025 11.03 -6.84 26.37
C THR A 1025 11.65 -5.74 27.24
N TRP A 1026 10.98 -5.34 28.33
CA TRP A 1026 11.59 -4.44 29.32
C TRP A 1026 12.91 -5.00 29.91
N LYS A 1027 13.03 -6.33 30.02
CA LYS A 1027 14.28 -7.01 30.42
C LYS A 1027 15.30 -6.98 29.28
N GLY A 1028 14.90 -7.20 28.03
CA GLY A 1028 15.74 -7.01 26.84
C GLY A 1028 16.31 -5.60 26.71
N LYS A 1029 15.45 -4.57 26.82
CA LYS A 1029 15.86 -3.15 26.78
C LYS A 1029 16.76 -2.78 27.96
N ARG A 1030 16.72 -3.51 29.09
CA ARG A 1030 17.68 -3.39 30.20
C ARG A 1030 18.99 -4.13 29.96
N GLN A 1031 18.95 -5.33 29.37
CA GLN A 1031 20.12 -6.10 28.96
C GLN A 1031 20.96 -5.32 27.94
N ALA A 1032 20.33 -4.83 26.85
CA ALA A 1032 20.98 -4.00 25.84
C ALA A 1032 21.62 -2.74 26.47
N LYS A 1033 20.88 -2.03 27.35
CA LYS A 1033 21.42 -0.86 28.09
C LYS A 1033 22.53 -1.22 29.10
N ALA A 1034 22.66 -2.47 29.54
CA ALA A 1034 23.74 -2.92 30.41
C ALA A 1034 25.02 -3.21 29.59
N LEU A 1035 24.91 -3.96 28.49
CA LEU A 1035 26.02 -4.21 27.56
C LEU A 1035 26.55 -2.89 26.97
N ALA A 1036 25.66 -2.03 26.49
CA ALA A 1036 25.97 -0.70 25.99
C ALA A 1036 26.71 0.19 27.02
N ARG A 1037 26.45 0.01 28.32
CA ARG A 1037 27.22 0.68 29.39
C ARG A 1037 28.59 0.06 29.59
N LYS A 1038 28.74 -1.28 29.54
CA LYS A 1038 30.07 -1.94 29.59
C LYS A 1038 30.94 -1.43 28.43
N TRP A 1039 30.38 -1.35 27.23
CA TRP A 1039 31.09 -0.96 26.01
C TRP A 1039 31.08 0.56 25.72
N LYS A 1040 30.75 1.41 26.69
CA LYS A 1040 30.73 2.88 26.50
C LYS A 1040 32.06 3.44 25.98
N ASN A 1041 33.19 2.90 26.46
CA ASN A 1041 34.54 3.37 26.13
C ASN A 1041 35.30 2.43 25.17
N THR A 1042 34.73 1.26 24.83
CA THR A 1042 35.37 0.30 23.91
C THR A 1042 35.49 0.93 22.53
N ARG A 1043 36.68 0.88 21.93
CA ARG A 1043 36.89 1.33 20.54
C ARG A 1043 36.10 0.42 19.60
N ILE A 1044 35.21 1.00 18.81
CA ILE A 1044 34.41 0.33 17.77
C ILE A 1044 34.49 1.22 16.53
N GLU A 1045 34.76 0.60 15.38
CA GLU A 1045 34.81 1.23 14.07
C GLU A 1045 33.39 1.28 13.46
N ALA A 1046 32.79 0.10 13.32
CA ALA A 1046 31.42 -0.10 12.82
C ALA A 1046 30.65 -1.13 13.67
N ILE A 1047 29.33 -1.02 13.62
CA ILE A 1047 28.39 -2.03 14.12
C ILE A 1047 27.55 -2.47 12.92
N ARG A 1048 27.55 -3.76 12.61
CA ARG A 1048 26.59 -4.36 11.68
C ARG A 1048 25.51 -5.08 12.46
N ALA A 1049 24.24 -4.92 12.08
CA ALA A 1049 23.13 -5.54 12.78
C ALA A 1049 22.13 -6.20 11.81
N SER A 1050 21.44 -7.23 12.31
CA SER A 1050 20.21 -7.69 11.66
C SER A 1050 19.16 -6.56 11.70
N PRO A 1051 18.39 -6.35 10.62
CA PRO A 1051 17.33 -5.34 10.57
C PRO A 1051 16.16 -5.64 11.52
N TYR A 1052 16.00 -6.88 11.99
CA TYR A 1052 14.95 -7.25 12.93
C TYR A 1052 15.02 -6.42 14.22
N SER A 1053 13.89 -5.85 14.64
CA SER A 1053 13.79 -4.86 15.72
C SER A 1053 14.55 -5.24 16.99
N ARG A 1054 14.47 -6.50 17.46
CA ARG A 1054 15.25 -7.03 18.60
C ARG A 1054 16.77 -6.81 18.47
N ALA A 1055 17.35 -7.08 17.29
CA ALA A 1055 18.78 -6.89 17.02
C ALA A 1055 19.11 -5.42 16.79
N HIS A 1056 18.31 -4.72 15.98
CA HIS A 1056 18.46 -3.28 15.74
C HIS A 1056 18.42 -2.46 17.06
N ASP A 1057 17.42 -2.63 17.92
CA ASP A 1057 17.33 -1.97 19.25
C ASP A 1057 18.59 -2.23 20.10
N THR A 1058 19.14 -3.44 20.03
CA THR A 1058 20.35 -3.83 20.78
C THR A 1058 21.59 -3.11 20.24
N ALA A 1059 21.75 -3.07 18.92
CA ALA A 1059 22.83 -2.37 18.24
C ALA A 1059 22.76 -0.85 18.45
N LEU A 1060 21.56 -0.29 18.29
CA LEU A 1060 21.26 1.12 18.50
C LEU A 1060 21.49 1.56 19.95
N ALA A 1061 21.24 0.68 20.93
CA ALA A 1061 21.59 0.93 22.32
C ALA A 1061 23.11 1.02 22.53
N ILE A 1062 23.89 0.10 21.93
CA ILE A 1062 25.37 0.11 21.97
C ILE A 1062 25.89 1.39 21.31
N GLN A 1063 25.44 1.69 20.09
CA GLN A 1063 25.82 2.88 19.33
C GLN A 1063 25.50 4.18 20.10
N LYS A 1064 24.29 4.30 20.66
CA LYS A 1064 23.88 5.50 21.41
C LYS A 1064 24.67 5.69 22.70
N ALA A 1065 25.14 4.61 23.36
CA ALA A 1065 25.95 4.71 24.57
C ALA A 1065 27.46 4.89 24.32
N ASN A 1066 27.99 4.37 23.21
CA ASN A 1066 29.42 4.38 22.91
C ASN A 1066 29.96 5.77 22.60
N LYS A 1067 31.23 6.02 22.98
CA LYS A 1067 31.93 7.30 22.82
C LYS A 1067 32.30 7.63 21.36
N SER A 1068 32.68 6.67 20.52
CA SER A 1068 33.06 6.93 19.12
C SER A 1068 31.86 7.13 18.19
N LYS A 1069 30.63 6.77 18.62
CA LYS A 1069 29.42 6.79 17.79
C LYS A 1069 29.63 6.06 16.44
N PRO A 1070 30.01 4.77 16.49
CA PRO A 1070 30.35 4.00 15.28
C PRO A 1070 29.21 3.99 14.26
N LYS A 1071 29.55 3.84 12.98
CA LYS A 1071 28.55 3.64 11.92
C LYS A 1071 27.72 2.41 12.27
N LEU A 1072 26.40 2.53 12.21
CA LEU A 1072 25.47 1.40 12.36
C LEU A 1072 24.92 1.07 10.97
N GLU A 1073 25.13 -0.16 10.54
CA GLU A 1073 24.69 -0.68 9.25
C GLU A 1073 23.75 -1.85 9.48
N LEU A 1074 22.62 -1.89 8.76
CA LEU A 1074 21.70 -3.02 8.78
C LEU A 1074 22.02 -3.94 7.60
N SER A 1075 21.89 -5.26 7.79
CA SER A 1075 22.17 -6.23 6.73
C SER A 1075 21.31 -7.49 6.85
N GLU A 1076 20.58 -7.81 5.78
CA GLU A 1076 19.80 -9.05 5.65
C GLU A 1076 20.67 -10.31 5.80
N PHE A 1077 21.97 -10.26 5.49
CA PHE A 1077 22.86 -11.40 5.73
C PHE A 1077 22.94 -11.81 7.20
N LEU A 1078 22.60 -10.93 8.15
CA LEU A 1078 22.68 -11.14 9.59
C LEU A 1078 21.38 -11.65 10.24
N ILE A 1079 20.31 -11.92 9.49
CA ILE A 1079 19.05 -12.45 10.05
C ILE A 1079 19.22 -13.85 10.65
N GLU A 1080 18.30 -14.27 11.52
CA GLU A 1080 18.26 -15.64 12.04
C GLU A 1080 18.00 -16.65 10.91
N ARG A 1081 18.29 -17.93 11.13
CA ARG A 1081 17.88 -19.00 10.19
C ARG A 1081 16.35 -19.01 10.02
N ARG A 1082 15.85 -18.79 8.79
CA ARG A 1082 14.42 -18.86 8.45
C ARG A 1082 13.87 -20.27 8.67
N THR A 1083 12.77 -20.39 9.41
CA THR A 1083 12.06 -21.64 9.74
C THR A 1083 11.10 -22.06 8.64
N GLY A 1084 10.55 -21.11 7.88
CA GLY A 1084 9.62 -21.38 6.77
C GLY A 1084 8.17 -21.60 7.20
N PHE A 1085 7.24 -21.17 6.35
CA PHE A 1085 5.80 -21.11 6.63
C PHE A 1085 5.21 -22.43 7.16
N VAL A 1086 5.56 -23.58 6.55
CA VAL A 1086 4.95 -24.87 6.92
C VAL A 1086 5.37 -25.32 8.32
N ALA A 1087 6.60 -25.01 8.74
CA ALA A 1087 7.03 -25.28 10.11
C ALA A 1087 6.40 -24.31 11.11
N MET A 1088 6.13 -23.05 10.72
CA MET A 1088 5.41 -22.08 11.55
C MET A 1088 3.94 -22.46 11.74
N GLU A 1089 3.22 -22.81 10.68
CA GLU A 1089 1.83 -23.31 10.73
C GLU A 1089 1.70 -24.52 11.68
N LEU A 1090 2.67 -25.44 11.67
CA LEU A 1090 2.70 -26.58 12.59
C LEU A 1090 2.99 -26.18 14.05
N PHE A 1091 3.77 -25.12 14.30
CA PHE A 1091 3.94 -24.55 15.64
C PHE A 1091 2.66 -23.91 16.17
N GLU A 1092 1.91 -23.20 15.34
CA GLU A 1092 0.64 -22.56 15.72
C GLU A 1092 -0.46 -23.58 16.04
N HIS A 1093 -0.56 -24.65 15.24
CA HIS A 1093 -1.47 -25.76 15.51
C HIS A 1093 -1.05 -26.65 16.70
N GLY A 1094 0.10 -26.37 17.31
CA GLY A 1094 0.60 -27.09 18.48
C GLY A 1094 1.21 -28.47 18.19
N ASP A 1095 1.46 -28.81 16.92
CA ASP A 1095 2.21 -30.02 16.54
C ASP A 1095 3.72 -29.74 16.60
N PHE A 1096 4.22 -29.55 17.82
CA PHE A 1096 5.62 -29.22 18.08
C PHE A 1096 6.61 -30.29 17.57
N GLU A 1097 6.18 -31.54 17.40
CA GLU A 1097 7.01 -32.64 16.90
C GLU A 1097 7.14 -32.57 15.37
N ALA A 1098 6.01 -32.43 14.64
CA ALA A 1098 6.03 -32.20 13.20
C ALA A 1098 6.70 -30.86 12.83
N ALA A 1099 6.44 -29.79 13.58
CA ALA A 1099 7.07 -28.48 13.38
C ALA A 1099 8.60 -28.54 13.57
N SER A 1100 9.07 -29.30 14.56
CA SER A 1100 10.50 -29.52 14.78
C SER A 1100 11.13 -30.35 13.66
N LEU A 1101 10.43 -31.37 13.15
CA LEU A 1101 10.90 -32.20 12.04
C LEU A 1101 10.96 -31.40 10.72
N GLU A 1102 9.91 -30.65 10.39
CA GLU A 1102 9.87 -29.78 9.21
C GLU A 1102 10.96 -28.69 9.29
N ARG A 1103 11.25 -28.15 10.48
CA ARG A 1103 12.31 -27.15 10.69
C ARG A 1103 13.73 -27.71 10.60
N ASN A 1104 13.98 -28.91 11.10
CA ASN A 1104 15.35 -29.40 11.36
C ASN A 1104 15.80 -30.56 10.46
N GLY A 1105 14.89 -31.17 9.69
CA GLY A 1105 15.22 -32.31 8.83
C GLY A 1105 15.52 -33.58 9.62
N LEU A 1106 16.18 -34.55 8.96
CA LEU A 1106 16.52 -35.84 9.55
C LEU A 1106 17.90 -35.81 10.23
N GLY A 1107 18.00 -35.08 11.34
CA GLY A 1107 19.23 -34.99 12.13
C GLY A 1107 19.00 -34.62 13.60
N SER A 1108 20.06 -34.76 14.41
CA SER A 1108 20.08 -34.34 15.80
C SER A 1108 21.50 -33.96 16.20
N PHE A 1109 21.67 -32.84 16.92
CA PHE A 1109 22.97 -32.32 17.35
C PHE A 1109 23.91 -33.41 17.91
N PRO A 1110 25.19 -33.48 17.48
CA PRO A 1110 25.86 -32.55 16.55
C PRO A 1110 25.57 -32.83 15.07
N ASN A 1111 25.00 -33.99 14.73
CA ASN A 1111 24.78 -34.47 13.37
C ASN A 1111 23.45 -33.94 12.81
N LEU A 1112 23.41 -32.65 12.46
CA LEU A 1112 22.27 -31.99 11.83
C LEU A 1112 22.23 -32.26 10.31
N ASP A 1113 21.04 -32.37 9.74
CA ASP A 1113 20.88 -32.36 8.28
C ASP A 1113 21.12 -30.93 7.78
N ARG A 1114 22.35 -30.65 7.31
CA ARG A 1114 22.72 -29.32 6.81
C ARG A 1114 22.12 -28.98 5.44
N THR A 1115 21.48 -29.93 4.76
CA THR A 1115 20.91 -29.77 3.42
C THR A 1115 19.39 -29.55 3.40
N HIS A 1116 18.69 -29.95 4.46
CA HIS A 1116 17.24 -29.81 4.56
C HIS A 1116 16.79 -28.33 4.60
N ARG A 1117 16.04 -27.91 3.58
CA ARG A 1117 15.32 -26.62 3.53
C ARG A 1117 13.84 -26.84 3.91
N PRO A 1118 13.34 -26.26 5.01
CA PRO A 1118 11.92 -26.29 5.36
C PRO A 1118 11.02 -25.65 4.29
N ARG A 1119 9.81 -26.17 4.11
CA ARG A 1119 8.89 -25.68 3.07
C ARG A 1119 8.30 -24.31 3.41
N GLY A 1120 8.07 -23.52 2.37
CA GLY A 1120 7.56 -22.15 2.48
C GLY A 1120 8.65 -21.15 2.91
N GLY A 1121 9.81 -21.17 2.25
CA GLY A 1121 10.86 -20.15 2.42
C GLY A 1121 11.85 -20.37 3.55
N GLY A 1122 11.92 -21.58 4.13
CA GLY A 1122 12.91 -21.91 5.15
C GLY A 1122 14.32 -22.17 4.59
N GLU A 1123 15.32 -21.90 5.41
CA GLU A 1123 16.74 -22.08 5.08
C GLU A 1123 17.28 -23.43 5.59
N SER A 1124 18.24 -24.01 4.89
CA SER A 1124 19.10 -25.08 5.41
C SER A 1124 20.28 -24.50 6.19
N TRP A 1125 21.04 -25.32 6.91
CA TRP A 1125 22.22 -24.82 7.63
C TRP A 1125 23.34 -24.38 6.69
N ASN A 1126 23.50 -25.04 5.54
CA ASN A 1126 24.43 -24.59 4.49
C ASN A 1126 24.09 -23.18 3.97
N ASP A 1127 22.80 -22.80 3.91
CA ASP A 1127 22.40 -21.45 3.48
C ASP A 1127 22.83 -20.38 4.50
N VAL A 1128 22.71 -20.69 5.80
CA VAL A 1128 23.16 -19.82 6.90
C VAL A 1128 24.69 -19.72 6.91
N GLU A 1129 25.39 -20.83 6.66
CA GLU A 1129 26.85 -20.86 6.51
C GLU A 1129 27.30 -19.98 5.33
N ASP A 1130 26.63 -20.03 4.18
CA ASP A 1130 26.92 -19.18 3.03
C ASP A 1130 26.67 -17.69 3.33
N ARG A 1131 25.61 -17.36 4.09
CA ARG A 1131 25.41 -15.98 4.60
C ARG A 1131 26.52 -15.55 5.56
N ALA A 1132 26.94 -16.42 6.46
CA ALA A 1132 28.05 -16.15 7.37
C ALA A 1132 29.38 -15.96 6.61
N ARG A 1133 29.63 -16.78 5.59
CA ARG A 1133 30.82 -16.75 4.71
C ARG A 1133 30.87 -15.46 3.89
N LYS A 1134 29.75 -15.03 3.31
CA LYS A 1134 29.61 -13.72 2.64
C LYS A 1134 29.85 -12.56 3.60
N THR A 1135 29.25 -12.60 4.80
CA THR A 1135 29.44 -11.61 5.87
C THR A 1135 30.92 -11.49 6.26
N PHE A 1136 31.58 -12.63 6.48
CA PHE A 1136 32.99 -12.72 6.87
C PHE A 1136 33.92 -12.10 5.83
N PHE A 1137 33.78 -12.46 4.55
CA PHE A 1137 34.62 -11.87 3.50
C PHE A 1137 34.35 -10.37 3.29
N SER A 1138 33.09 -9.91 3.39
CA SER A 1138 32.78 -8.47 3.36
C SER A 1138 33.52 -7.72 4.49
N LEU A 1139 33.52 -8.26 5.71
CA LEU A 1139 34.27 -7.66 6.82
C LEU A 1139 35.79 -7.65 6.61
N LEU A 1140 36.37 -8.70 6.02
CA LEU A 1140 37.81 -8.73 5.69
C LEU A 1140 38.20 -7.77 4.56
N LEU A 1141 37.35 -7.60 3.54
CA LEU A 1141 37.59 -6.66 2.45
C LEU A 1141 37.53 -5.22 2.94
N GLU A 1142 36.51 -4.87 3.72
CA GLU A 1142 36.17 -3.50 4.12
C GLU A 1142 36.94 -3.02 5.36
N TYR A 1143 37.07 -3.86 6.40
CA TYR A 1143 37.59 -3.44 7.71
C TYR A 1143 38.94 -4.03 8.11
N ALA A 1144 39.40 -5.14 7.52
CA ALA A 1144 40.70 -5.69 7.87
C ALA A 1144 41.84 -4.81 7.33
N LYS A 1145 42.92 -4.71 8.11
CA LYS A 1145 44.05 -3.81 7.86
C LYS A 1145 45.36 -4.59 7.74
N ALA A 1146 46.17 -4.26 6.74
CA ALA A 1146 47.48 -4.86 6.55
C ALA A 1146 48.47 -4.49 7.66
N ALA A 1147 49.21 -5.48 8.17
CA ALA A 1147 50.41 -5.32 8.96
C ALA A 1147 51.38 -6.49 8.71
N ALA A 1148 52.68 -6.22 8.68
CA ALA A 1148 53.69 -7.25 8.43
C ALA A 1148 53.86 -8.21 9.62
N ASP A 1149 53.89 -7.65 10.84
CA ASP A 1149 54.03 -8.39 12.09
C ASP A 1149 52.73 -8.40 12.90
N ALA A 1150 52.63 -9.29 13.88
CA ALA A 1150 51.61 -9.22 14.92
C ALA A 1150 51.82 -7.96 15.80
N PRO A 1151 50.75 -7.37 16.40
CA PRO A 1151 50.91 -6.23 17.30
C PRO A 1151 51.85 -6.57 18.45
N SER A 1152 52.87 -5.74 18.68
CA SER A 1152 53.86 -5.91 19.76
C SER A 1152 53.30 -5.86 21.20
N GLU A 1153 51.99 -5.65 21.33
CA GLU A 1153 51.21 -5.70 22.57
C GLU A 1153 50.66 -7.09 22.89
N LEU A 1154 50.65 -8.01 21.91
CA LEU A 1154 50.08 -9.34 22.04
C LEU A 1154 51.15 -10.42 21.99
N ASP A 1155 51.41 -11.05 23.13
CA ASP A 1155 52.21 -12.27 23.25
C ASP A 1155 51.38 -13.48 22.76
N LEU A 1156 51.13 -13.55 21.44
CA LEU A 1156 50.30 -14.60 20.83
C LEU A 1156 51.08 -15.92 20.76
N PRO A 1157 50.65 -16.99 21.46
CA PRO A 1157 51.18 -18.32 21.21
C PRO A 1157 50.82 -18.80 19.79
N ALA A 1158 51.66 -19.69 19.26
CA ALA A 1158 51.48 -20.28 17.93
C ALA A 1158 50.20 -21.14 17.81
N ASP A 1159 49.75 -21.69 18.94
CA ASP A 1159 48.52 -22.46 19.06
C ASP A 1159 47.41 -21.59 19.72
N SER A 1160 46.15 -21.82 19.38
CA SER A 1160 45.02 -20.94 19.72
C SER A 1160 44.60 -20.99 21.21
N VAL A 1161 45.27 -20.20 22.05
CA VAL A 1161 44.92 -20.04 23.49
C VAL A 1161 43.87 -18.94 23.70
N SER A 1162 42.89 -19.22 24.55
CA SER A 1162 41.87 -18.25 24.99
C SER A 1162 42.31 -17.49 26.24
N TYR A 1163 42.30 -16.16 26.15
CA TYR A 1163 42.40 -15.27 27.30
C TYR A 1163 41.44 -14.08 27.12
N PRO A 1164 40.60 -13.75 28.12
CA PRO A 1164 39.66 -12.64 28.03
C PRO A 1164 40.40 -11.29 28.03
N LEU A 1165 40.49 -10.66 26.85
CA LEU A 1165 40.95 -9.28 26.69
C LEU A 1165 39.75 -8.34 26.54
N ASP A 1166 39.45 -7.58 27.61
CA ASP A 1166 38.37 -6.59 27.63
C ASP A 1166 38.64 -5.43 26.64
N ASP A 1167 39.92 -5.09 26.41
CA ASP A 1167 40.38 -4.03 25.48
C ASP A 1167 40.70 -4.55 24.07
N ILE A 1168 40.74 -3.63 23.10
CA ILE A 1168 41.02 -3.91 21.67
C ILE A 1168 42.48 -3.54 21.36
N PRO A 1169 43.32 -4.48 20.86
CA PRO A 1169 44.73 -4.25 20.51
C PRO A 1169 44.94 -3.00 19.65
N GLU A 1170 45.94 -2.17 19.96
CA GLU A 1170 46.10 -0.89 19.27
C GLU A 1170 46.40 -1.09 17.77
N GLY A 1171 45.94 -0.15 16.94
CA GLY A 1171 46.12 -0.19 15.50
C GLY A 1171 45.24 -1.19 14.71
N ILE A 1172 44.66 -2.24 15.32
CA ILE A 1172 43.73 -3.17 14.65
C ILE A 1172 42.27 -2.66 14.72
N PRO A 1173 41.52 -2.58 13.60
CA PRO A 1173 40.10 -2.22 13.59
C PRO A 1173 39.20 -3.21 14.34
N HIS A 1174 38.06 -2.74 14.85
CA HIS A 1174 37.09 -3.58 15.57
C HIS A 1174 35.66 -3.34 15.08
N VAL A 1175 35.03 -4.41 14.59
CA VAL A 1175 33.63 -4.42 14.16
C VAL A 1175 32.79 -5.27 15.11
N VAL A 1176 31.56 -4.83 15.37
CA VAL A 1176 30.58 -5.58 16.17
C VAL A 1176 29.47 -6.10 15.25
N ILE A 1177 29.20 -7.41 15.28
CA ILE A 1177 27.98 -8.00 14.71
C ILE A 1177 26.93 -8.11 15.81
N VAL A 1178 25.72 -7.60 15.58
CA VAL A 1178 24.55 -7.77 16.46
C VAL A 1178 23.46 -8.55 15.74
N SER A 1179 23.27 -9.81 16.15
CA SER A 1179 22.46 -10.78 15.40
C SER A 1179 21.75 -11.75 16.37
N HIS A 1180 21.38 -12.93 15.87
CA HIS A 1180 20.55 -13.95 16.49
C HIS A 1180 21.38 -15.22 16.77
N ASN A 1181 20.78 -16.25 17.35
CA ASN A 1181 21.56 -17.32 17.94
C ASN A 1181 22.20 -18.23 16.89
N LEU A 1182 21.39 -18.75 15.98
CA LEU A 1182 21.80 -19.78 15.04
C LEU A 1182 22.79 -19.21 14.02
N PHE A 1183 22.53 -17.99 13.54
CA PHE A 1183 23.50 -17.27 12.70
C PHE A 1183 24.85 -17.03 13.41
N LEU A 1184 24.87 -16.60 14.69
CA LEU A 1184 26.12 -16.36 15.40
C LEU A 1184 26.88 -17.64 15.77
N CYS A 1185 26.19 -18.77 15.86
CA CYS A 1185 26.82 -20.09 15.99
C CYS A 1185 27.45 -20.52 14.66
N GLU A 1186 26.73 -20.46 13.54
CA GLU A 1186 27.26 -20.76 12.20
C GLU A 1186 28.42 -19.82 11.82
N PHE A 1187 28.38 -18.53 12.19
CA PHE A 1187 29.50 -17.61 11.97
C PHE A 1187 30.74 -17.98 12.82
N TYR A 1188 30.55 -18.48 14.04
CA TYR A 1188 31.67 -19.01 14.83
C TYR A 1188 32.18 -20.34 14.26
N GLU A 1189 31.29 -21.20 13.75
CA GLU A 1189 31.63 -22.49 13.16
C GLU A 1189 32.36 -22.36 11.83
N LEU A 1190 32.08 -21.32 11.04
CA LEU A 1190 32.88 -20.92 9.88
C LEU A 1190 34.34 -20.64 10.25
N LEU A 1191 34.59 -19.94 11.36
CA LEU A 1191 35.95 -19.70 11.87
C LEU A 1191 36.58 -21.00 12.37
N PHE A 1192 35.81 -21.79 13.13
CA PHE A 1192 36.27 -23.05 13.72
C PHE A 1192 36.64 -24.11 12.68
N ASN A 1193 35.93 -24.18 11.55
CA ASN A 1193 36.09 -25.20 10.51
C ASN A 1193 37.03 -24.79 9.36
N TRP A 1194 37.65 -23.61 9.38
CA TRP A 1194 38.36 -23.05 8.21
C TRP A 1194 39.40 -24.00 7.60
N ASP A 1195 40.29 -24.56 8.43
CA ASP A 1195 41.35 -25.50 8.03
C ASP A 1195 40.97 -26.97 8.30
N ASN A 1196 39.68 -27.29 8.42
CA ASN A 1196 39.23 -28.63 8.75
C ASN A 1196 39.46 -29.64 7.62
N ALA A 1197 40.58 -30.36 7.72
CA ALA A 1197 41.07 -31.30 6.72
C ALA A 1197 40.17 -32.53 6.46
N SER A 1198 39.10 -32.78 7.22
CA SER A 1198 38.13 -33.84 6.90
C SER A 1198 37.15 -33.43 5.79
N GLY A 1199 36.85 -32.13 5.65
CA GLY A 1199 35.76 -31.63 4.82
C GLY A 1199 34.35 -31.87 5.39
N GLU A 1200 34.22 -32.45 6.59
CA GLU A 1200 32.96 -32.62 7.32
C GLU A 1200 32.79 -31.50 8.35
N HIS A 1201 31.71 -30.71 8.26
CA HIS A 1201 31.44 -29.59 9.18
C HIS A 1201 31.29 -30.05 10.64
N ILE A 1202 32.11 -29.50 11.52
CA ILE A 1202 32.07 -29.76 12.96
C ILE A 1202 31.19 -28.71 13.63
N THR A 1203 29.99 -29.13 14.04
CA THR A 1203 29.08 -28.34 14.88
C THR A 1203 29.66 -28.15 16.29
N THR A 1204 29.64 -26.92 16.81
CA THR A 1204 30.21 -26.52 18.10
C THR A 1204 29.16 -26.51 19.22
N ARG A 1205 29.55 -26.17 20.45
CA ARG A 1205 28.63 -25.98 21.59
C ARG A 1205 28.25 -24.53 21.85
N ALA A 1206 28.48 -23.62 20.90
CA ALA A 1206 28.13 -22.23 21.06
C ALA A 1206 26.60 -22.07 21.28
N ASP A 1207 26.20 -21.29 22.29
CA ASP A 1207 24.82 -20.85 22.51
C ASP A 1207 24.87 -19.47 23.19
N TYR A 1208 24.66 -18.41 22.41
CA TYR A 1208 24.65 -17.06 22.94
C TYR A 1208 23.31 -16.83 23.64
N ARG A 1209 23.28 -16.53 24.94
CA ARG A 1209 22.04 -16.03 25.56
C ARG A 1209 21.90 -14.54 25.29
N ASN A 1210 20.75 -13.95 25.65
CA ASN A 1210 20.45 -12.57 25.29
C ASN A 1210 21.48 -11.57 25.84
N THR A 1211 22.11 -10.78 24.94
CA THR A 1211 23.28 -9.91 25.19
C THR A 1211 24.56 -10.58 25.71
N GLU A 1212 24.66 -11.90 25.64
CA GLU A 1212 25.95 -12.57 25.68
C GLU A 1212 26.68 -12.39 24.34
N TRP A 1213 28.01 -12.46 24.39
CA TRP A 1213 28.87 -12.08 23.29
C TRP A 1213 30.23 -12.79 23.34
N SER A 1214 30.87 -12.85 22.17
CA SER A 1214 32.24 -13.35 21.98
C SER A 1214 33.07 -12.33 21.21
N ARG A 1215 34.39 -12.52 21.16
CA ARG A 1215 35.32 -11.64 20.44
C ARG A 1215 36.48 -12.44 19.88
N HIS A 1216 36.75 -12.22 18.60
CA HIS A 1216 37.73 -12.96 17.81
C HIS A 1216 38.74 -11.99 17.20
N LEU A 1217 40.02 -12.28 17.38
CA LEU A 1217 41.09 -11.71 16.58
C LEU A 1217 41.25 -12.56 15.34
N LEU A 1218 41.25 -11.95 14.16
CA LEU A 1218 41.44 -12.60 12.87
C LEU A 1218 42.77 -12.13 12.25
N ARG A 1219 43.53 -13.08 11.68
CA ARG A 1219 44.69 -12.83 10.82
C ARG A 1219 44.54 -13.64 9.54
N TRP A 1220 44.33 -12.96 8.42
CA TRP A 1220 44.15 -13.59 7.10
C TRP A 1220 45.31 -13.28 6.15
N HIS A 1221 45.78 -14.26 5.38
CA HIS A 1221 46.77 -14.06 4.30
C HIS A 1221 46.10 -14.22 2.93
N GLY A 1222 45.98 -13.11 2.19
CA GLY A 1222 45.16 -13.03 0.98
C GLY A 1222 45.66 -13.80 -0.25
N ARG A 1223 46.89 -14.35 -0.20
CA ARG A 1223 47.46 -15.16 -1.29
C ARG A 1223 47.17 -16.65 -1.14
N ASP A 1224 47.32 -17.17 0.07
CA ASP A 1224 47.20 -18.62 0.36
C ASP A 1224 45.87 -18.98 1.03
N ASN A 1225 45.08 -17.97 1.41
CA ASN A 1225 43.83 -18.08 2.17
C ASN A 1225 43.98 -18.68 3.59
N ASP A 1226 45.19 -18.66 4.15
CA ASP A 1226 45.48 -18.92 5.58
C ASP A 1226 44.66 -17.97 6.46
N LEU A 1227 43.88 -18.53 7.40
CA LEU A 1227 43.15 -17.77 8.41
C LEU A 1227 43.45 -18.34 9.79
N VAL A 1228 44.22 -17.60 10.58
CA VAL A 1228 44.36 -17.90 12.01
C VAL A 1228 43.43 -17.00 12.79
N TYR A 1229 42.67 -17.57 13.73
CA TYR A 1229 41.83 -16.83 14.66
C TYR A 1229 42.14 -17.17 16.13
N TRP A 1230 41.95 -16.19 17.02
CA TRP A 1230 42.11 -16.35 18.46
C TRP A 1230 40.87 -15.83 19.21
N ASN A 1231 40.38 -16.63 20.16
CA ASN A 1231 39.27 -16.28 21.05
C ASN A 1231 39.73 -15.25 22.12
N LEU A 1232 39.63 -13.95 21.81
CA LEU A 1232 39.84 -12.84 22.77
C LEU A 1232 38.71 -12.74 23.83
N GLN A 1233 37.54 -13.31 23.52
CA GLN A 1233 36.50 -13.70 24.46
C GLN A 1233 35.80 -14.90 23.82
N PRO A 1234 35.91 -16.12 24.37
CA PRO A 1234 35.29 -17.30 23.77
C PRO A 1234 33.76 -17.18 23.73
N PRO A 1235 33.08 -17.92 22.83
CA PRO A 1235 31.62 -18.05 22.84
C PRO A 1235 31.13 -18.63 24.18
N PRO A 1236 29.90 -18.29 24.61
CA PRO A 1236 29.24 -19.02 25.68
C PRO A 1236 28.92 -20.45 25.20
N GLU A 1237 29.10 -21.43 26.09
CA GLU A 1237 28.81 -22.85 25.82
C GLU A 1237 27.55 -23.34 26.54
N LEU A 1238 26.89 -24.35 25.95
CA LEU A 1238 25.71 -25.08 26.46
C LEU A 1238 25.95 -25.85 27.77
#